data_AF-A0A947P755-F1
#
_entry.id   AF-A0A947P755-F1
#
_cell.length_a   1.000
_cell.length_b   1.000
_cell.length_c   1.000
_cell.angle_alpha   90.00
_cell.angle_beta   90.00
_cell.angle_gamma   90.00
#
_symmetry.space_group_name_H-M   'P 1'
#
loop_
_entity.id
_entity.type
_entity.pdbx_description
1 polymer ?
#
loop_
_entity_poly.entity_id
_entity_poly.type
_entity_poly.pdbx_seq_one_letter_code
_entity_poly.pdbx_strand_id
1 'polypeptide(L)'
;MKIFTYLSIISLILLFSIISLGENYMIICHEDLYSSSWYNKLYSLKVNQGYSVTYIEIEDGYGVGSIQFVIDDFDPDYVLLVGDASEYPDGSKQVASASNGNYIPFYYTSMYCTAHPNRDTDPIPNDEWFVENSPGTYIGRVPANSAQEVENWVDKLIEEVHSYSEYEDWKNNILFTTGNMDHPSNGCKGIYRNLERDTLIARYIEDADFDYDTLNSANYSDPYGYSDDRSDDFEDAVNTGCGFINAFGVGADEIFLVNFYFKDSSDWDFTNSGEYPFLLGMSCYVGRIQDYYNNQNTESIIQKLMFLEDAGIVNSIAPTWATVTSGVREFCYEAFEGFFQNDYQNLGKVLKQIKSDFVSASPRNDWMSKSVVLYGDPSAPLPVYQYFNSNITQNTEWSGSIIVENDISVASGVTLTIQPGTGIFFKDNAQLKVYGTLIAEGTVSYPIVFSGASESPSRGDWDGIRFEDSSDDANCIINHCEIEYAYFGIYCNYANPTIENNTISNCKYGLYLRYSSPDISTNSIRVNQYYGIYGYQSNSYIYDNLIENNSSYGAYFVGSSTPEFYNNSIQYNYSNGFYLYLYCNARFGPISGSGKGNNVIYSNAVYGIRAYYNCYPFMGSSDAYNNRIGGYNSIYGNISYDGYVSSSCSVEAEWNYWDDPQNIYIGSGCSFDITPALASNDASGSSLAKTTGNIINIASVNPDYEKAGFNPRKPNPNRLSDLWLWGHDLFINDKPETAVEVYQTLIRKFPNSEEARKALIIISQLYSETGRNDLGIYLREIINDKDNNNSLKQVAYDMLAAHYYQKQDFENGIQCSRSILEQYPDTESEKLALFQIVTAYYQDLSNRDQAQNYLDKLQCKYPNDHLSLMAREAMGEEINWALFKPTNEPETAEIVLPDKYTLRNNYPNPFNPTTTIAFDLPEESHVTLIIYDISGREIVKIVDGNLHEGFRHAVWDGKDKSGVQVSSGVYLYSIRTSSGFNATKKMVLVR
;
A
#
# COMPACT_ATOMS: atom_id res chain seq x y z
N MET A 1 36.06 -38.19 -10.29
CA MET A 1 36.84 -37.55 -9.20
C MET A 1 36.20 -36.19 -8.92
N LYS A 2 35.03 -36.15 -8.25
CA LYS A 2 34.32 -34.91 -7.83
C LYS A 2 33.22 -35.19 -6.76
N ILE A 3 33.33 -36.28 -6.00
CA ILE A 3 32.44 -36.57 -4.84
C ILE A 3 32.89 -35.79 -3.59
N PHE A 4 34.06 -35.17 -3.60
CA PHE A 4 34.63 -34.46 -2.45
C PHE A 4 34.25 -32.98 -2.34
N THR A 5 33.51 -32.40 -3.29
CA THR A 5 33.05 -31.00 -3.25
C THR A 5 31.68 -30.83 -2.58
N TYR A 6 30.90 -31.90 -2.42
CA TYR A 6 29.56 -31.86 -1.82
C TYR A 6 29.60 -31.64 -0.29
N LEU A 7 30.60 -32.17 0.41
CA LEU A 7 30.71 -32.05 1.88
C LEU A 7 31.08 -30.63 2.37
N SER A 8 31.71 -29.81 1.52
CA SER A 8 32.01 -28.41 1.83
C SER A 8 30.81 -27.46 1.66
N ILE A 9 29.86 -27.81 0.80
CA ILE A 9 28.62 -27.03 0.58
C ILE A 9 27.61 -27.30 1.70
N ILE A 10 27.48 -28.56 2.15
CA ILE A 10 26.59 -28.95 3.27
C ILE A 10 26.95 -28.22 4.58
N SER A 11 28.25 -27.95 4.81
CA SER A 11 28.69 -27.23 6.02
C SER A 11 28.48 -25.71 5.95
N LEU A 12 28.32 -25.14 4.75
CA LEU A 12 27.99 -23.72 4.56
C LEU A 12 26.47 -23.49 4.57
N ILE A 13 25.68 -24.44 4.05
CA ILE A 13 24.21 -24.38 4.00
C ILE A 13 23.58 -24.62 5.39
N LEU A 14 24.17 -25.48 6.22
CA LEU A 14 23.76 -25.64 7.63
C LEU A 14 23.97 -24.38 8.49
N LEU A 15 24.74 -23.40 8.01
CA LEU A 15 24.85 -22.09 8.64
C LEU A 15 23.79 -21.08 8.15
N PHE A 16 23.18 -21.30 6.99
CA PHE A 16 22.09 -20.48 6.43
C PHE A 16 20.69 -20.99 6.80
N SER A 17 20.53 -22.29 7.05
CA SER A 17 19.25 -22.90 7.46
C SER A 17 18.78 -22.52 8.88
N ILE A 18 19.45 -21.57 9.53
CA ILE A 18 19.05 -21.00 10.83
C ILE A 18 18.31 -19.66 10.66
N ILE A 19 18.15 -19.11 9.44
CA ILE A 19 17.51 -17.80 9.20
C ILE A 19 16.64 -17.74 7.91
N SER A 20 15.93 -18.80 7.52
CA SER A 20 14.89 -18.67 6.47
C SER A 20 13.51 -18.88 7.08
N LEU A 21 12.67 -17.84 7.05
CA LEU A 21 11.27 -17.88 7.49
C LEU A 21 10.29 -18.15 6.33
N GLY A 22 10.76 -18.24 5.07
CA GLY A 22 9.92 -18.41 3.87
C GLY A 22 9.96 -19.81 3.24
N GLU A 23 8.95 -20.13 2.42
CA GLU A 23 8.87 -21.35 1.60
C GLU A 23 10.11 -21.48 0.67
N ASN A 24 10.59 -22.69 0.44
CA ASN A 24 11.78 -22.98 -0.36
C ASN A 24 11.43 -23.16 -1.85
N TYR A 25 12.03 -22.32 -2.70
CA TYR A 25 11.87 -22.35 -4.14
C TYR A 25 13.15 -22.87 -4.82
N MET A 26 13.08 -24.04 -5.41
CA MET A 26 14.22 -24.67 -6.09
C MET A 26 14.13 -24.49 -7.61
N ILE A 27 15.20 -23.98 -8.21
CA ILE A 27 15.39 -23.93 -9.66
C ILE A 27 16.36 -25.04 -10.04
N ILE A 28 15.94 -25.94 -10.90
CA ILE A 28 16.79 -26.97 -11.49
C ILE A 28 16.94 -26.65 -12.97
N CYS A 29 18.15 -26.33 -13.41
CA CYS A 29 18.41 -25.79 -14.74
C CYS A 29 19.57 -26.52 -15.42
N HIS A 30 19.43 -26.76 -16.72
CA HIS A 30 20.53 -27.29 -17.53
C HIS A 30 21.65 -26.26 -17.69
N GLU A 31 22.92 -26.68 -17.58
CA GLU A 31 24.10 -25.79 -17.58
C GLU A 31 24.15 -24.84 -18.78
N ASP A 32 23.81 -25.31 -19.98
CA ASP A 32 23.83 -24.52 -21.22
C ASP A 32 22.74 -23.43 -21.31
N LEU A 33 21.74 -23.44 -20.42
CA LEU A 33 20.68 -22.43 -20.36
C LEU A 33 20.98 -21.35 -19.32
N TYR A 34 21.99 -21.55 -18.48
CA TYR A 34 22.33 -20.57 -17.47
C TYR A 34 22.82 -19.27 -18.09
N SER A 35 22.22 -18.18 -17.65
CA SER A 35 22.68 -16.82 -17.90
C SER A 35 22.52 -16.05 -16.59
N SER A 36 23.53 -15.25 -16.25
CA SER A 36 23.43 -14.40 -15.08
C SER A 36 22.35 -13.32 -15.20
N SER A 37 21.83 -13.05 -16.40
CA SER A 37 20.81 -12.02 -16.63
C SER A 37 19.45 -12.49 -16.11
N TRP A 38 18.81 -13.45 -16.78
CA TRP A 38 17.52 -14.02 -16.35
C TRP A 38 17.57 -14.58 -14.92
N TYR A 39 18.68 -15.22 -14.52
CA TYR A 39 18.76 -15.81 -13.19
C TYR A 39 18.68 -14.74 -12.10
N ASN A 40 19.41 -13.64 -12.24
CA ASN A 40 19.37 -12.55 -11.25
C ASN A 40 17.98 -11.89 -11.20
N LYS A 41 17.29 -11.76 -12.34
CA LYS A 41 15.92 -11.24 -12.42
C LYS A 41 14.94 -12.15 -11.67
N LEU A 42 14.93 -13.45 -12.00
CA LEU A 42 14.05 -14.44 -11.35
C LEU A 42 14.37 -14.62 -9.87
N TYR A 43 15.66 -14.69 -9.50
CA TYR A 43 16.10 -14.75 -8.11
C TYR A 43 15.59 -13.54 -7.32
N SER A 44 15.75 -12.33 -7.88
CA SER A 44 15.29 -11.11 -7.24
C SER A 44 13.77 -11.10 -7.08
N LEU A 45 13.02 -11.47 -8.13
CA LEU A 45 11.55 -11.61 -8.06
C LEU A 45 11.14 -12.53 -6.91
N LYS A 46 11.71 -13.75 -6.86
CA LYS A 46 11.30 -14.77 -5.88
C LYS A 46 11.70 -14.41 -4.44
N VAL A 47 12.90 -13.85 -4.24
CA VAL A 47 13.30 -13.35 -2.91
C VAL A 47 12.42 -12.19 -2.46
N ASN A 48 12.03 -11.28 -3.36
CA ASN A 48 11.10 -10.20 -3.02
C ASN A 48 9.69 -10.70 -2.74
N GLN A 49 9.29 -11.87 -3.26
CA GLN A 49 8.05 -12.58 -2.91
C GLN A 49 8.18 -13.43 -1.63
N GLY A 50 9.28 -13.29 -0.88
CA GLY A 50 9.48 -13.99 0.40
C GLY A 50 10.04 -15.41 0.29
N TYR A 51 10.38 -15.90 -0.91
CA TYR A 51 10.92 -17.25 -1.08
C TYR A 51 12.41 -17.35 -0.80
N SER A 52 12.81 -18.48 -0.22
CA SER A 52 14.21 -18.90 -0.14
C SER A 52 14.58 -19.64 -1.43
N VAL A 53 15.41 -19.02 -2.27
CA VAL A 53 15.73 -19.54 -3.60
C VAL A 53 17.00 -20.41 -3.59
N THR A 54 16.88 -21.65 -4.06
CA THR A 54 18.02 -22.57 -4.29
C THR A 54 18.17 -22.84 -5.78
N TYR A 55 19.40 -22.74 -6.31
CA TYR A 55 19.70 -23.04 -7.71
C TYR A 55 20.57 -24.29 -7.83
N ILE A 56 20.15 -25.24 -8.65
CA ILE A 56 20.86 -26.48 -8.96
C ILE A 56 21.11 -26.53 -10.47
N GLU A 57 22.38 -26.58 -10.83
CA GLU A 57 22.84 -26.79 -12.20
C GLU A 57 22.94 -28.30 -12.49
N ILE A 58 22.50 -28.68 -13.69
CA ILE A 58 22.58 -30.05 -14.19
C ILE A 58 23.41 -30.09 -15.47
N GLU A 59 24.43 -30.95 -15.49
CA GLU A 59 25.30 -31.22 -16.64
C GLU A 59 24.77 -32.37 -17.51
N ASP A 60 25.28 -32.48 -18.73
CA ASP A 60 25.08 -33.65 -19.59
C ASP A 60 25.43 -34.96 -18.83
N GLY A 61 24.54 -35.95 -18.88
CA GLY A 61 24.71 -37.27 -18.26
C GLY A 61 24.04 -37.45 -16.90
N TYR A 62 23.53 -36.38 -16.29
CA TYR A 62 22.59 -36.49 -15.17
C TYR A 62 21.28 -37.10 -15.67
N GLY A 63 20.80 -38.14 -14.98
CA GLY A 63 19.56 -38.81 -15.35
C GLY A 63 18.40 -38.50 -14.42
N VAL A 64 17.19 -38.93 -14.82
CA VAL A 64 15.94 -38.69 -14.07
C VAL A 64 16.04 -39.04 -12.57
N GLY A 65 16.75 -40.12 -12.22
CA GLY A 65 16.94 -40.52 -10.81
C GLY A 65 17.88 -39.60 -10.01
N SER A 66 18.75 -38.84 -10.68
CA SER A 66 19.60 -37.83 -10.01
C SER A 66 18.79 -36.58 -9.67
N ILE A 67 17.86 -36.18 -10.54
CA ILE A 67 16.95 -35.05 -10.30
C ILE A 67 16.04 -35.35 -9.10
N GLN A 68 15.36 -36.51 -9.14
CA GLN A 68 14.48 -36.94 -8.03
C GLN A 68 15.26 -37.04 -6.71
N PHE A 69 16.48 -37.59 -6.73
CA PHE A 69 17.32 -37.65 -5.53
C PHE A 69 17.63 -36.27 -4.94
N VAL A 70 17.90 -35.27 -5.79
CA VAL A 70 18.15 -33.90 -5.32
C VAL A 70 16.89 -33.29 -4.72
N ILE A 71 15.74 -33.46 -5.36
CA ILE A 71 14.46 -32.98 -4.84
C ILE A 71 14.17 -33.64 -3.49
N ASP A 72 14.30 -34.96 -3.39
CA ASP A 72 14.03 -35.73 -2.18
C ASP A 72 15.00 -35.40 -1.01
N ASP A 73 16.25 -35.04 -1.31
CA ASP A 73 17.25 -34.68 -0.28
C ASP A 73 17.02 -33.28 0.30
N PHE A 74 16.50 -32.35 -0.52
CA PHE A 74 16.24 -30.96 -0.11
C PHE A 74 14.80 -30.70 0.32
N ASP A 75 13.83 -31.50 -0.13
CA ASP A 75 12.39 -31.40 0.15
C ASP A 75 11.83 -29.96 -0.01
N PRO A 76 11.99 -29.32 -1.19
CA PRO A 76 11.53 -27.95 -1.42
C PRO A 76 10.00 -27.85 -1.51
N ASP A 77 9.45 -26.67 -1.22
CA ASP A 77 8.02 -26.39 -1.42
C ASP A 77 7.69 -26.27 -2.93
N TYR A 78 8.58 -25.66 -3.71
CA TYR A 78 8.43 -25.45 -5.15
C TYR A 78 9.66 -25.89 -5.94
N VAL A 79 9.44 -26.50 -7.11
CA VAL A 79 10.49 -26.88 -8.07
C VAL A 79 10.16 -26.36 -9.46
N LEU A 80 11.06 -25.55 -10.02
CA LEU A 80 11.03 -25.12 -11.42
C LEU A 80 12.10 -25.86 -12.22
N LEU A 81 11.66 -26.65 -13.21
CA LEU A 81 12.55 -27.28 -14.19
C LEU A 81 12.80 -26.34 -15.38
N VAL A 82 14.05 -25.99 -15.66
CA VAL A 82 14.42 -25.10 -16.79
C VAL A 82 15.26 -25.89 -17.79
N GLY A 83 14.60 -26.33 -18.87
CA GLY A 83 15.20 -27.04 -20.00
C GLY A 83 14.20 -27.87 -20.79
N ASP A 84 14.45 -28.03 -22.09
CA ASP A 84 13.62 -28.79 -23.02
C ASP A 84 13.67 -30.31 -22.74
N ALA A 85 12.85 -31.12 -23.40
CA ALA A 85 12.88 -32.58 -23.29
C ALA A 85 13.18 -33.24 -24.64
N SER A 86 14.40 -33.73 -24.87
CA SER A 86 14.73 -34.52 -26.07
C SER A 86 14.96 -36.02 -25.80
N GLU A 87 14.91 -36.80 -26.89
CA GLU A 87 15.05 -38.26 -26.89
C GLU A 87 16.49 -38.72 -27.19
N TYR A 88 16.81 -39.93 -26.74
CA TYR A 88 18.04 -40.67 -27.06
C TYR A 88 18.26 -40.83 -28.58
N PRO A 89 19.52 -40.77 -29.07
CA PRO A 89 19.86 -41.23 -30.43
C PRO A 89 19.55 -42.71 -30.71
N ASP A 90 19.25 -43.53 -29.69
CA ASP A 90 19.13 -45.00 -29.78
C ASP A 90 17.75 -45.60 -29.44
N GLY A 91 16.76 -44.79 -29.05
CA GLY A 91 15.39 -45.24 -28.78
C GLY A 91 15.22 -46.18 -27.57
N SER A 92 16.15 -46.19 -26.61
CA SER A 92 16.04 -47.00 -25.40
C SER A 92 15.08 -46.38 -24.35
N LYS A 93 14.12 -47.19 -23.91
CA LYS A 93 12.90 -46.77 -23.18
C LYS A 93 13.04 -46.47 -21.68
N GLN A 94 14.24 -46.49 -21.10
CA GLN A 94 14.37 -46.32 -19.65
C GLN A 94 15.68 -45.65 -19.28
N VAL A 95 15.54 -44.51 -18.57
CA VAL A 95 16.59 -43.69 -17.93
C VAL A 95 17.46 -42.96 -18.94
N ALA A 96 17.22 -41.66 -19.16
CA ALA A 96 18.11 -40.77 -19.91
C ALA A 96 19.39 -40.46 -19.12
N SER A 97 20.57 -40.61 -19.73
CA SER A 97 21.74 -39.78 -19.44
C SER A 97 21.78 -38.73 -20.56
N ALA A 98 21.64 -37.45 -20.23
CA ALA A 98 21.70 -36.37 -21.23
C ALA A 98 22.98 -36.52 -22.07
N SER A 99 22.84 -36.70 -23.38
CA SER A 99 23.98 -36.79 -24.28
C SER A 99 23.74 -35.83 -25.44
N ASN A 100 24.36 -34.66 -25.32
CA ASN A 100 24.35 -33.51 -26.22
C ASN A 100 23.02 -32.74 -26.28
N GLY A 101 22.84 -31.81 -25.34
CA GLY A 101 21.99 -30.63 -25.48
C GLY A 101 21.23 -30.26 -24.21
N ASN A 102 20.52 -29.14 -24.26
CA ASN A 102 20.01 -28.36 -23.13
C ASN A 102 18.82 -29.00 -22.37
N TYR A 103 18.88 -30.29 -22.02
CA TYR A 103 17.69 -31.09 -21.74
C TYR A 103 17.46 -31.48 -20.28
N ILE A 104 16.20 -31.37 -19.84
CA ILE A 104 15.66 -32.00 -18.62
C ILE A 104 14.55 -32.99 -19.05
N PRO A 105 14.82 -34.31 -19.11
CA PRO A 105 13.89 -35.28 -19.68
C PRO A 105 12.61 -35.46 -18.85
N PHE A 106 11.51 -35.87 -19.49
CA PHE A 106 10.35 -36.39 -18.78
C PHE A 106 10.64 -37.77 -18.17
N TYR A 107 9.90 -38.11 -17.12
CA TYR A 107 9.76 -39.50 -16.71
C TYR A 107 8.61 -40.18 -17.47
N TYR A 108 8.79 -41.44 -17.86
CA TYR A 108 7.77 -42.21 -18.57
C TYR A 108 7.10 -43.24 -17.67
N THR A 109 5.87 -42.96 -17.27
CA THR A 109 5.07 -43.89 -16.47
C THR A 109 4.32 -44.85 -17.37
N SER A 110 4.59 -46.16 -17.24
CA SER A 110 3.93 -47.20 -18.02
C SER A 110 2.53 -47.50 -17.47
N MET A 111 1.47 -47.06 -18.15
CA MET A 111 0.08 -47.18 -17.68
C MET A 111 -0.87 -47.63 -18.78
N TYR A 112 -1.99 -48.26 -18.41
CA TYR A 112 -3.06 -48.55 -19.38
C TYR A 112 -3.75 -47.24 -19.79
N CYS A 113 -3.72 -46.93 -21.09
CA CYS A 113 -4.30 -45.73 -21.66
C CYS A 113 -5.62 -46.06 -22.38
N THR A 114 -6.72 -45.46 -21.95
CA THR A 114 -8.04 -45.69 -22.58
C THR A 114 -8.14 -45.12 -23.99
N ALA A 115 -7.27 -44.18 -24.38
CA ALA A 115 -7.17 -43.68 -25.75
C ALA A 115 -6.60 -44.73 -26.72
N HIS A 116 -5.80 -45.68 -26.23
CA HIS A 116 -5.22 -46.77 -27.02
C HIS A 116 -5.62 -48.14 -26.46
N PRO A 117 -6.91 -48.52 -26.57
CA PRO A 117 -7.44 -49.74 -25.94
C PRO A 117 -6.84 -51.04 -26.48
N ASN A 118 -6.08 -50.97 -27.58
CA ASN A 118 -5.39 -52.11 -28.20
C ASN A 118 -3.96 -52.32 -27.66
N ARG A 119 -3.48 -51.48 -26.73
CA ARG A 119 -2.16 -51.59 -26.11
C ARG A 119 -2.34 -52.00 -24.64
N ASP A 120 -1.46 -52.87 -24.14
CA ASP A 120 -1.47 -53.29 -22.73
C ASP A 120 -1.08 -52.13 -21.80
N THR A 121 -0.08 -51.34 -22.20
CA THR A 121 0.34 -50.10 -21.53
C THR A 121 0.95 -49.12 -22.56
N ASP A 122 0.88 -47.83 -22.26
CA ASP A 122 1.58 -46.76 -22.95
C ASP A 122 2.59 -46.07 -22.02
N PRO A 123 3.70 -45.56 -22.56
CA PRO A 123 4.65 -44.76 -21.80
C PRO A 123 4.16 -43.30 -21.74
N ILE A 124 3.64 -42.86 -20.59
CA ILE A 124 3.09 -41.52 -20.40
C ILE A 124 4.19 -40.57 -19.87
N PRO A 125 4.62 -39.55 -20.66
CA PRO A 125 5.61 -38.57 -20.21
C PRO A 125 5.03 -37.65 -19.13
N ASN A 126 5.74 -37.45 -18.03
CA ASN A 126 5.29 -36.61 -16.92
C ASN A 126 6.44 -36.12 -16.03
N ASP A 127 6.21 -35.01 -15.34
CA ASP A 127 7.11 -34.46 -14.31
C ASP A 127 6.73 -34.87 -12.89
N GLU A 128 5.50 -35.33 -12.67
CA GLU A 128 4.98 -35.67 -11.34
C GLU A 128 5.78 -36.77 -10.64
N TRP A 129 6.44 -37.64 -11.39
CA TRP A 129 7.35 -38.64 -10.85
C TRP A 129 8.52 -38.03 -10.06
N PHE A 130 9.02 -36.85 -10.47
CA PHE A 130 10.15 -36.19 -9.79
C PHE A 130 9.85 -35.77 -8.35
N VAL A 131 8.55 -35.65 -8.00
CA VAL A 131 8.09 -35.22 -6.68
C VAL A 131 7.30 -36.33 -5.97
N GLU A 132 7.34 -37.57 -6.45
CA GLU A 132 6.50 -38.66 -5.90
C GLU A 132 6.81 -38.99 -4.42
N ASN A 133 8.07 -38.83 -4.00
CA ASN A 133 8.50 -39.04 -2.62
C ASN A 133 8.42 -37.77 -1.76
N SER A 134 8.15 -36.62 -2.39
CA SER A 134 8.07 -35.30 -1.76
C SER A 134 6.66 -34.73 -1.98
N PRO A 135 5.63 -35.31 -1.35
CA PRO A 135 4.24 -34.98 -1.63
C PRO A 135 3.87 -33.56 -1.17
N GLY A 136 4.75 -32.80 -0.53
CA GLY A 136 4.58 -31.37 -0.25
C GLY A 136 4.96 -30.46 -1.42
N THR A 137 5.79 -30.95 -2.34
CA THR A 137 6.40 -30.17 -3.42
C THR A 137 5.47 -29.94 -4.60
N TYR A 138 5.48 -28.72 -5.14
CA TYR A 138 4.78 -28.33 -6.36
C TYR A 138 5.76 -28.11 -7.51
N ILE A 139 5.49 -28.68 -8.68
CA ILE A 139 6.42 -28.71 -9.82
C ILE A 139 5.87 -27.99 -11.05
N GLY A 140 6.72 -27.21 -11.71
CA GLY A 140 6.46 -26.58 -13.00
C GLY A 140 7.69 -26.64 -13.90
N ARG A 141 7.51 -26.33 -15.19
CA ARG A 141 8.55 -26.47 -16.21
C ARG A 141 8.58 -25.30 -17.20
N VAL A 142 9.77 -24.82 -17.50
CA VAL A 142 10.07 -23.89 -18.61
C VAL A 142 10.91 -24.65 -19.65
N PRO A 143 10.28 -25.14 -20.74
CA PRO A 143 10.92 -26.05 -21.71
C PRO A 143 11.75 -25.29 -22.76
N ALA A 144 12.70 -24.48 -22.30
CA ALA A 144 13.52 -23.62 -23.14
C ALA A 144 14.69 -24.37 -23.80
N ASN A 145 14.97 -24.00 -25.04
CA ASN A 145 16.11 -24.46 -25.84
C ASN A 145 17.29 -23.48 -25.81
N SER A 146 17.06 -22.23 -25.43
CA SER A 146 18.11 -21.21 -25.33
C SER A 146 17.99 -20.36 -24.07
N ALA A 147 19.11 -19.81 -23.60
CA ALA A 147 19.10 -18.86 -22.48
C ALA A 147 18.28 -17.59 -22.79
N GLN A 148 18.13 -17.24 -24.07
CA GLN A 148 17.30 -16.10 -24.51
C GLN A 148 15.80 -16.39 -24.33
N GLU A 149 15.35 -17.60 -24.61
CA GLU A 149 13.96 -18.00 -24.34
C GLU A 149 13.62 -17.94 -22.85
N VAL A 150 14.56 -18.36 -21.99
CA VAL A 150 14.40 -18.21 -20.53
C VAL A 150 14.33 -16.74 -20.14
N GLU A 151 15.16 -15.88 -20.74
CA GLU A 151 15.12 -14.43 -20.53
C GLU A 151 13.76 -13.84 -20.89
N ASN A 152 13.26 -14.13 -22.10
CA ASN A 152 11.96 -13.66 -22.56
C ASN A 152 10.84 -14.11 -21.61
N TRP A 153 10.86 -15.37 -21.18
CA TRP A 153 9.87 -15.89 -20.24
C TRP A 153 9.95 -15.20 -18.86
N VAL A 154 11.16 -14.96 -18.33
CA VAL A 154 11.34 -14.26 -17.05
C VAL A 154 10.87 -12.80 -17.13
N ASP A 155 11.12 -12.12 -18.26
CA ASP A 155 10.68 -10.73 -18.45
C ASP A 155 9.15 -10.64 -18.47
N LYS A 156 8.47 -11.54 -19.19
CA LYS A 156 7.01 -11.61 -19.18
C LYS A 156 6.43 -12.01 -17.83
N LEU A 157 7.09 -12.90 -17.08
CA LEU A 157 6.67 -13.25 -15.71
C LEU A 157 6.74 -12.04 -14.77
N ILE A 158 7.76 -11.19 -14.91
CA ILE A 158 7.87 -9.96 -14.11
C ILE A 158 6.76 -8.98 -14.46
N GLU A 159 6.45 -8.82 -15.75
CA GLU A 159 5.33 -8.00 -16.22
C GLU A 159 3.97 -8.53 -15.73
N GLU A 160 3.74 -9.85 -15.79
CA GLU A 160 2.54 -10.50 -15.24
C GLU A 160 2.39 -10.19 -13.74
N VAL A 161 3.47 -10.30 -12.96
CA VAL A 161 3.44 -9.98 -11.52
C VAL A 161 3.15 -8.51 -11.26
N HIS A 162 3.70 -7.58 -12.05
CA HIS A 162 3.36 -6.16 -11.92
C HIS A 162 1.91 -5.88 -12.34
N SER A 163 1.36 -6.65 -13.28
CA SER A 163 -0.04 -6.48 -13.67
C SER A 163 -0.99 -6.75 -12.51
N TYR A 164 -0.65 -7.62 -11.54
CA TYR A 164 -1.56 -7.96 -10.44
C TYR A 164 -1.97 -6.77 -9.58
N SER A 165 -1.10 -5.75 -9.48
CA SER A 165 -1.37 -4.49 -8.77
C SER A 165 -2.29 -3.52 -9.52
N GLU A 166 -2.70 -3.84 -10.75
CA GLU A 166 -3.56 -3.00 -11.58
C GLU A 166 -4.92 -3.66 -11.80
N TYR A 167 -6.00 -2.91 -11.56
CA TYR A 167 -7.34 -3.33 -11.94
C TYR A 167 -7.50 -3.13 -13.44
N GLU A 168 -7.60 -4.24 -14.16
CA GLU A 168 -7.76 -4.27 -15.60
C GLU A 168 -8.87 -5.24 -15.98
N ASP A 169 -9.73 -4.82 -16.92
CA ASP A 169 -10.90 -5.60 -17.32
C ASP A 169 -10.52 -6.88 -18.08
N TRP A 170 -9.37 -6.90 -18.79
CA TRP A 170 -8.94 -8.06 -19.58
C TRP A 170 -8.78 -9.33 -18.72
N LYS A 171 -8.37 -9.20 -17.46
CA LYS A 171 -8.23 -10.31 -16.50
C LYS A 171 -9.56 -10.98 -16.13
N ASN A 172 -10.68 -10.27 -16.28
CA ASN A 172 -12.02 -10.81 -16.11
C ASN A 172 -12.57 -11.49 -17.37
N ASN A 173 -11.93 -11.34 -18.54
CA ASN A 173 -12.41 -11.95 -19.78
C ASN A 173 -11.85 -13.36 -19.99
N ILE A 174 -12.75 -14.32 -20.26
CA ILE A 174 -12.42 -15.72 -20.51
C ILE A 174 -12.67 -16.06 -21.98
N LEU A 175 -11.62 -16.49 -22.68
CA LEU A 175 -11.70 -16.95 -24.05
C LEU A 175 -11.95 -18.46 -24.12
N PHE A 176 -13.13 -18.86 -24.57
CA PHE A 176 -13.43 -20.27 -24.85
C PHE A 176 -13.19 -20.59 -26.32
N THR A 177 -12.32 -21.57 -26.58
CA THR A 177 -12.09 -22.08 -27.93
C THR A 177 -12.59 -23.52 -28.06
N THR A 178 -13.40 -23.79 -29.10
CA THR A 178 -13.95 -25.13 -29.34
C THR A 178 -13.72 -25.62 -30.77
N GLY A 179 -13.35 -26.90 -30.86
CA GLY A 179 -13.18 -27.61 -32.13
C GLY A 179 -14.40 -28.45 -32.51
N ASN A 180 -15.07 -28.17 -33.64
CA ASN A 180 -16.13 -29.03 -34.20
C ASN A 180 -15.53 -30.25 -34.93
N MET A 181 -15.99 -31.46 -34.59
CA MET A 181 -15.87 -32.63 -35.46
C MET A 181 -17.24 -33.18 -35.77
N ASP A 182 -17.76 -32.93 -36.98
CA ASP A 182 -18.81 -33.76 -37.55
C ASP A 182 -18.14 -34.92 -38.30
N HIS A 183 -17.82 -36.02 -37.60
CA HIS A 183 -17.34 -37.23 -38.26
C HIS A 183 -18.54 -38.14 -38.62
N PRO A 184 -18.90 -38.30 -39.91
CA PRO A 184 -20.13 -38.99 -40.31
C PRO A 184 -20.17 -40.49 -39.99
N SER A 185 -19.05 -41.11 -39.61
CA SER A 185 -18.99 -42.56 -39.36
C SER A 185 -19.33 -42.99 -37.93
N ASN A 186 -19.33 -42.10 -36.93
CA ASN A 186 -19.39 -42.50 -35.51
C ASN A 186 -20.58 -41.93 -34.73
N GLY A 187 -21.51 -41.20 -35.37
CA GLY A 187 -22.74 -40.71 -34.74
C GLY A 187 -22.54 -39.66 -33.62
N CYS A 188 -21.31 -39.27 -33.30
CA CYS A 188 -20.99 -38.17 -32.40
C CYS A 188 -20.99 -36.87 -33.21
N LYS A 189 -22.06 -36.08 -33.07
CA LYS A 189 -22.21 -34.77 -33.70
C LYS A 189 -21.42 -33.72 -32.92
N GLY A 190 -20.88 -32.69 -33.56
CA GLY A 190 -20.17 -31.55 -32.94
C GLY A 190 -20.93 -30.81 -31.82
N ILE A 191 -22.22 -31.12 -31.65
CA ILE A 191 -23.12 -30.69 -30.56
C ILE A 191 -22.51 -30.90 -29.16
N TYR A 192 -21.71 -31.95 -28.93
CA TYR A 192 -21.25 -32.27 -27.57
C TYR A 192 -20.23 -31.25 -27.01
N ARG A 193 -19.32 -30.70 -27.81
CA ARG A 193 -18.26 -29.80 -27.28
C ARG A 193 -18.76 -28.39 -27.00
N ASN A 194 -19.65 -27.88 -27.86
CA ASN A 194 -20.35 -26.63 -27.57
C ASN A 194 -21.23 -26.78 -26.33
N LEU A 195 -21.89 -27.93 -26.16
CA LEU A 195 -22.65 -28.20 -24.94
C LEU A 195 -21.78 -28.22 -23.68
N GLU A 196 -20.56 -28.78 -23.73
CA GLU A 196 -19.64 -28.74 -22.59
C GLU A 196 -19.18 -27.32 -22.27
N ARG A 197 -18.83 -26.53 -23.29
CA ARG A 197 -18.51 -25.10 -23.12
C ARG A 197 -19.66 -24.36 -22.45
N ASP A 198 -20.87 -24.51 -22.99
CA ASP A 198 -22.07 -23.85 -22.48
C ASP A 198 -22.38 -24.31 -21.04
N THR A 199 -22.03 -25.55 -20.70
CA THR A 199 -22.17 -26.07 -19.32
C THR A 199 -21.15 -25.44 -18.37
N LEU A 200 -19.91 -25.24 -18.79
CA LEU A 200 -18.90 -24.52 -18.01
C LEU A 200 -19.32 -23.07 -17.78
N ILE A 201 -19.75 -22.39 -18.86
CA ILE A 201 -20.24 -21.02 -18.81
C ILE A 201 -21.41 -20.90 -17.82
N ALA A 202 -22.44 -21.72 -17.97
CA ALA A 202 -23.62 -21.68 -17.11
C ALA A 202 -23.34 -22.05 -15.65
N ARG A 203 -22.25 -22.77 -15.36
CA ARG A 203 -21.93 -23.24 -14.00
C ARG A 203 -20.99 -22.30 -13.25
N TYR A 204 -20.02 -21.70 -13.94
CA TYR A 204 -18.92 -20.97 -13.31
C TYR A 204 -18.86 -19.50 -13.69
N ILE A 205 -19.46 -19.11 -14.82
CA ILE A 205 -19.25 -17.80 -15.44
C ILE A 205 -20.53 -16.95 -15.38
N GLU A 206 -21.70 -17.47 -15.80
CA GLU A 206 -22.93 -16.63 -15.90
C GLU A 206 -23.40 -16.01 -14.58
N ASP A 207 -23.13 -16.68 -13.46
CA ASP A 207 -23.47 -16.20 -12.11
C ASP A 207 -22.26 -15.55 -11.40
N ALA A 208 -21.12 -15.42 -12.09
CA ALA A 208 -19.91 -14.78 -11.59
C ALA A 208 -19.63 -13.50 -12.39
N ASP A 209 -18.93 -12.52 -11.82
CA ASP A 209 -18.62 -11.24 -12.47
C ASP A 209 -17.49 -11.38 -13.53
N PHE A 210 -17.52 -12.44 -14.33
CA PHE A 210 -16.58 -12.69 -15.44
C PHE A 210 -17.26 -12.49 -16.80
N ASP A 211 -16.53 -11.84 -17.70
CA ASP A 211 -16.91 -11.74 -19.11
C ASP A 211 -16.35 -12.94 -19.89
N TYR A 212 -16.94 -13.24 -21.05
CA TYR A 212 -16.43 -14.30 -21.90
C TYR A 212 -16.66 -14.08 -23.38
N ASP A 213 -15.69 -14.55 -24.16
CA ASP A 213 -15.75 -14.66 -25.61
C ASP A 213 -15.70 -16.12 -26.06
N THR A 214 -16.23 -16.39 -27.25
CA THR A 214 -16.18 -17.74 -27.81
C THR A 214 -15.71 -17.76 -29.26
N LEU A 215 -14.69 -18.57 -29.54
CA LEU A 215 -14.21 -18.86 -30.88
C LEU A 215 -14.54 -20.32 -31.24
N ASN A 216 -15.38 -20.49 -32.26
CA ASN A 216 -15.77 -21.81 -32.76
C ASN A 216 -15.07 -22.09 -34.09
N SER A 217 -14.34 -23.20 -34.22
CA SER A 217 -13.81 -23.65 -35.50
C SER A 217 -14.95 -24.26 -36.36
N ALA A 218 -15.74 -23.46 -37.07
CA ALA A 218 -16.86 -23.96 -37.87
C ALA A 218 -16.60 -23.89 -39.38
N ASN A 219 -16.40 -25.05 -40.03
CA ASN A 219 -16.79 -25.22 -41.42
C ASN A 219 -17.33 -26.65 -41.68
N TYR A 220 -18.63 -26.72 -42.02
CA TYR A 220 -19.41 -27.95 -42.24
C TYR A 220 -19.08 -28.68 -43.56
N SER A 221 -18.19 -28.15 -44.39
CA SER A 221 -17.98 -28.61 -45.76
C SER A 221 -16.76 -29.51 -45.97
N ASP A 222 -15.84 -29.58 -45.00
CA ASP A 222 -14.68 -30.48 -45.07
C ASP A 222 -14.74 -31.54 -43.95
N PRO A 223 -15.05 -32.81 -44.27
CA PRO A 223 -15.09 -33.90 -43.29
C PRO A 223 -13.72 -34.26 -42.71
N TYR A 224 -12.63 -33.62 -43.17
CA TYR A 224 -11.28 -33.74 -42.61
C TYR A 224 -10.76 -32.46 -41.93
N GLY A 225 -11.51 -31.35 -41.98
CA GLY A 225 -11.30 -30.17 -41.10
C GLY A 225 -10.09 -29.27 -41.38
N TYR A 226 -9.50 -29.23 -42.57
CA TYR A 226 -8.23 -28.52 -42.83
C TYR A 226 -8.36 -27.20 -43.62
N SER A 227 -9.54 -26.57 -43.67
CA SER A 227 -9.83 -25.66 -44.79
C SER A 227 -10.11 -24.18 -44.51
N ASP A 228 -9.68 -23.56 -43.41
CA ASP A 228 -9.45 -22.10 -43.35
C ASP A 228 -8.52 -21.74 -42.18
N ASP A 229 -7.47 -20.95 -42.48
CA ASP A 229 -6.51 -20.37 -41.53
C ASP A 229 -7.27 -19.39 -40.63
N ARG A 230 -7.56 -19.76 -39.38
CA ARG A 230 -8.19 -18.89 -38.36
C ARG A 230 -7.25 -18.59 -37.20
N SER A 231 -5.94 -18.77 -37.41
CA SER A 231 -4.91 -18.30 -36.49
C SER A 231 -5.11 -16.81 -36.20
N ASP A 232 -5.39 -16.00 -37.22
CA ASP A 232 -5.78 -14.59 -37.11
C ASP A 232 -6.95 -14.35 -36.12
N ASP A 233 -8.03 -15.14 -36.16
CA ASP A 233 -9.18 -14.98 -35.24
C ASP A 233 -8.76 -15.23 -33.77
N PHE A 234 -7.82 -16.14 -33.54
CA PHE A 234 -7.30 -16.45 -32.21
C PHE A 234 -6.32 -15.35 -31.74
N GLU A 235 -5.44 -14.90 -32.63
CA GLU A 235 -4.52 -13.79 -32.41
C GLU A 235 -5.30 -12.52 -32.04
N ASP A 236 -6.31 -12.15 -32.83
CA ASP A 236 -7.19 -11.00 -32.58
C ASP A 236 -7.89 -11.09 -31.21
N ALA A 237 -8.37 -12.27 -30.83
CA ALA A 237 -9.05 -12.45 -29.54
C ALA A 237 -8.09 -12.32 -28.35
N VAL A 238 -6.88 -12.86 -28.47
CA VAL A 238 -5.83 -12.69 -27.45
C VAL A 238 -5.37 -11.23 -27.38
N ASN A 239 -5.21 -10.58 -28.53
CA ASN A 239 -4.81 -9.17 -28.64
C ASN A 239 -5.87 -8.18 -28.16
N THR A 240 -7.14 -8.59 -28.09
CA THR A 240 -8.24 -7.79 -27.52
C THR A 240 -8.24 -7.82 -25.99
N GLY A 241 -7.51 -8.77 -25.38
CA GLY A 241 -7.36 -8.91 -23.93
C GLY A 241 -8.23 -10.04 -23.37
N CYS A 242 -7.58 -11.05 -22.79
CA CYS A 242 -8.22 -12.10 -22.00
C CYS A 242 -7.29 -12.64 -20.92
N GLY A 243 -7.81 -12.90 -19.72
CA GLY A 243 -7.06 -13.43 -18.57
C GLY A 243 -6.90 -14.95 -18.62
N PHE A 244 -7.88 -15.63 -19.20
CA PHE A 244 -7.93 -17.09 -19.20
C PHE A 244 -8.41 -17.64 -20.55
N ILE A 245 -7.66 -18.56 -21.12
CA ILE A 245 -8.01 -19.26 -22.35
C ILE A 245 -8.34 -20.72 -22.00
N ASN A 246 -9.58 -21.12 -22.23
CA ASN A 246 -9.97 -22.52 -22.20
C ASN A 246 -10.00 -23.09 -23.61
N ALA A 247 -8.96 -23.86 -23.96
CA ALA A 247 -8.82 -24.47 -25.26
C ALA A 247 -9.03 -25.99 -25.18
N PHE A 248 -10.18 -26.48 -25.65
CA PHE A 248 -10.45 -27.92 -25.68
C PHE A 248 -11.09 -28.39 -27.01
N GLY A 249 -10.48 -29.41 -27.60
CA GLY A 249 -10.65 -29.66 -29.04
C GLY A 249 -10.01 -30.94 -29.57
N VAL A 250 -9.89 -31.04 -30.90
CA VAL A 250 -8.97 -32.00 -31.51
C VAL A 250 -7.66 -31.27 -31.70
N GLY A 251 -6.59 -31.89 -31.22
CA GLY A 251 -5.24 -31.35 -31.23
C GLY A 251 -4.35 -32.37 -31.91
N ALA A 252 -3.42 -31.88 -32.71
CA ALA A 252 -2.35 -32.67 -33.29
C ALA A 252 -1.14 -31.76 -33.48
N ASP A 253 -0.38 -31.62 -32.40
CA ASP A 253 1.04 -31.27 -32.39
C ASP A 253 1.40 -29.82 -32.78
N GLU A 254 2.68 -29.60 -33.16
CA GLU A 254 3.50 -28.37 -33.38
C GLU A 254 2.84 -27.08 -33.91
N ILE A 255 1.70 -27.22 -34.58
CA ILE A 255 1.02 -26.18 -35.37
C ILE A 255 -0.50 -26.19 -35.15
N PHE A 256 -1.01 -26.97 -34.19
CA PHE A 256 -2.43 -27.05 -33.87
C PHE A 256 -2.73 -26.79 -32.39
N LEU A 257 -3.41 -25.69 -32.11
CA LEU A 257 -4.16 -25.51 -30.85
C LEU A 257 -5.64 -25.70 -31.19
N VAL A 258 -6.26 -26.83 -30.84
CA VAL A 258 -7.73 -27.02 -30.94
C VAL A 258 -8.30 -26.63 -32.33
N ASN A 259 -7.84 -27.30 -33.40
CA ASN A 259 -8.16 -27.01 -34.81
C ASN A 259 -7.70 -25.65 -35.37
N PHE A 260 -7.13 -24.74 -34.58
CA PHE A 260 -6.47 -23.53 -35.09
C PHE A 260 -5.10 -23.90 -35.63
N TYR A 261 -4.87 -23.63 -36.91
CA TYR A 261 -3.67 -24.02 -37.64
C TYR A 261 -2.67 -22.87 -37.69
N PHE A 262 -1.53 -23.01 -37.04
CA PHE A 262 -0.46 -22.02 -36.97
C PHE A 262 0.70 -22.45 -37.85
N LYS A 263 0.74 -22.03 -39.12
CA LYS A 263 1.70 -22.52 -40.13
C LYS A 263 3.17 -22.27 -39.79
N ASP A 264 3.50 -21.05 -39.37
CA ASP A 264 4.86 -20.60 -39.05
C ASP A 264 4.76 -19.49 -37.99
N SER A 265 5.57 -19.58 -36.92
CA SER A 265 5.57 -18.57 -35.86
C SER A 265 6.18 -17.25 -36.30
N SER A 266 6.89 -17.22 -37.43
CA SER A 266 7.39 -15.95 -38.00
C SER A 266 6.30 -15.03 -38.54
N ASP A 267 5.08 -15.55 -38.74
CA ASP A 267 3.95 -14.82 -39.31
C ASP A 267 2.90 -14.44 -38.24
N TRP A 268 3.12 -14.79 -36.96
CA TRP A 268 2.17 -14.49 -35.87
C TRP A 268 2.18 -12.99 -35.52
N ASP A 269 1.00 -12.41 -35.30
CA ASP A 269 0.80 -10.99 -34.97
C ASP A 269 0.23 -10.81 -33.54
N PHE A 270 0.78 -11.53 -32.57
CA PHE A 270 0.43 -11.31 -31.15
C PHE A 270 1.00 -9.96 -30.66
N THR A 271 0.14 -9.14 -30.08
CA THR A 271 0.44 -7.80 -29.56
C THR A 271 0.03 -7.61 -28.09
N ASN A 272 -0.29 -8.69 -27.39
CA ASN A 272 -0.76 -8.71 -25.99
C ASN A 272 0.38 -8.53 -24.96
N SER A 273 1.28 -7.58 -25.19
CA SER A 273 2.36 -7.25 -24.26
C SER A 273 1.78 -6.73 -22.94
N GLY A 274 2.23 -7.27 -21.81
CA GLY A 274 1.68 -7.00 -20.48
C GLY A 274 0.36 -7.70 -20.15
N GLU A 275 -0.33 -8.27 -21.15
CA GLU A 275 -1.63 -8.95 -21.00
C GLU A 275 -1.48 -10.44 -21.32
N TYR A 276 -0.88 -11.21 -20.41
CA TYR A 276 -0.53 -12.61 -20.67
C TYR A 276 -1.60 -13.59 -20.16
N PRO A 277 -2.51 -14.11 -21.03
CA PRO A 277 -3.49 -15.09 -20.60
C PRO A 277 -2.85 -16.38 -20.10
N PHE A 278 -3.52 -16.99 -19.12
CA PHE A 278 -3.28 -18.38 -18.79
C PHE A 278 -3.94 -19.31 -19.80
N LEU A 279 -3.21 -20.29 -20.33
CA LEU A 279 -3.73 -21.26 -21.29
C LEU A 279 -4.03 -22.62 -20.64
N LEU A 280 -5.32 -22.96 -20.54
CA LEU A 280 -5.78 -24.33 -20.27
C LEU A 280 -5.90 -25.09 -21.60
N GLY A 281 -4.80 -25.71 -22.04
CA GLY A 281 -4.66 -26.37 -23.34
C GLY A 281 -5.10 -27.84 -23.36
N MET A 282 -6.37 -28.13 -23.10
CA MET A 282 -6.90 -29.49 -22.95
C MET A 282 -7.21 -30.19 -24.28
N SER A 283 -6.16 -30.50 -25.04
CA SER A 283 -6.24 -31.32 -26.26
C SER A 283 -5.02 -32.23 -26.41
N CYS A 284 -5.14 -33.28 -27.24
CA CYS A 284 -4.07 -34.26 -27.43
C CYS A 284 -2.75 -33.58 -27.76
N TYR A 285 -1.69 -33.94 -27.05
CA TYR A 285 -0.30 -33.58 -27.35
C TYR A 285 0.03 -32.06 -27.37
N VAL A 286 -0.84 -31.18 -26.87
CA VAL A 286 -0.59 -29.73 -26.84
C VAL A 286 0.68 -29.38 -26.06
N GLY A 287 0.89 -30.04 -24.91
CA GLY A 287 2.10 -29.90 -24.11
C GLY A 287 3.21 -30.87 -24.52
N ARG A 288 3.15 -31.49 -25.70
CA ARG A 288 4.15 -32.47 -26.09
C ARG A 288 5.39 -31.77 -26.66
N ILE A 289 6.33 -31.46 -25.77
CA ILE A 289 7.63 -30.87 -26.13
C ILE A 289 8.66 -31.89 -26.68
N GLN A 290 8.20 -33.11 -27.05
CA GLN A 290 9.05 -34.21 -27.52
C GLN A 290 8.34 -35.16 -28.51
N ASP A 291 8.83 -35.30 -29.75
CA ASP A 291 8.25 -36.21 -30.76
C ASP A 291 8.86 -37.64 -30.73
N TYR A 292 8.16 -38.55 -30.04
CA TYR A 292 8.46 -39.99 -29.90
C TYR A 292 8.41 -40.79 -31.23
N TYR A 293 7.80 -40.27 -32.30
CA TYR A 293 7.54 -41.06 -33.52
C TYR A 293 8.34 -40.61 -34.75
N ASN A 294 8.73 -39.33 -34.86
CA ASN A 294 9.39 -38.83 -36.07
C ASN A 294 10.87 -38.43 -35.95
N ASN A 295 11.50 -38.54 -34.77
CA ASN A 295 12.90 -38.14 -34.55
C ASN A 295 13.19 -36.69 -35.03
N GLN A 296 12.20 -35.80 -35.01
CA GLN A 296 12.39 -34.38 -35.30
C GLN A 296 12.25 -33.60 -33.99
N ASN A 297 13.24 -32.76 -33.70
CA ASN A 297 13.18 -31.79 -32.60
C ASN A 297 12.27 -30.65 -33.07
N THR A 298 10.98 -30.76 -32.78
CA THR A 298 10.00 -29.76 -33.17
C THR A 298 9.31 -29.18 -31.94
N GLU A 299 9.26 -27.86 -31.88
CA GLU A 299 8.69 -27.13 -30.75
C GLU A 299 7.17 -27.28 -30.72
N SER A 300 6.64 -27.58 -29.54
CA SER A 300 5.21 -27.58 -29.28
C SER A 300 4.62 -26.17 -29.44
N ILE A 301 3.30 -26.10 -29.64
CA ILE A 301 2.60 -24.81 -29.66
C ILE A 301 2.76 -24.04 -28.33
N ILE A 302 2.86 -24.75 -27.20
CA ILE A 302 3.13 -24.13 -25.89
C ILE A 302 4.50 -23.47 -25.85
N GLN A 303 5.55 -24.15 -26.34
CA GLN A 303 6.89 -23.56 -26.42
C GLN A 303 6.88 -22.29 -27.27
N LYS A 304 6.25 -22.34 -28.45
CA LYS A 304 6.17 -21.20 -29.36
C LYS A 304 5.45 -20.00 -28.72
N LEU A 305 4.29 -20.20 -28.10
CA LEU A 305 3.54 -19.13 -27.43
C LEU A 305 4.28 -18.59 -26.19
N MET A 306 4.94 -19.48 -25.44
CA MET A 306 5.64 -19.12 -24.20
C MET A 306 6.91 -18.31 -24.45
N PHE A 307 7.57 -18.48 -25.60
CA PHE A 307 8.86 -17.83 -25.86
C PHE A 307 8.82 -16.70 -26.90
N LEU A 308 7.64 -16.31 -27.38
CA LEU A 308 7.44 -14.98 -27.97
C LEU A 308 8.04 -13.91 -27.04
N GLU A 309 8.77 -12.95 -27.62
CA GLU A 309 9.57 -11.96 -26.88
C GLU A 309 8.70 -11.12 -25.94
N ASP A 310 7.70 -10.42 -26.48
CA ASP A 310 6.85 -9.48 -25.73
C ASP A 310 5.34 -9.81 -25.88
N ALA A 311 4.99 -11.08 -26.08
CA ALA A 311 3.60 -11.49 -26.34
C ALA A 311 3.33 -12.96 -25.96
N GLY A 312 2.10 -13.43 -26.21
CA GLY A 312 1.73 -14.84 -26.00
C GLY A 312 1.32 -15.13 -24.56
N ILE A 313 1.94 -16.15 -23.94
CA ILE A 313 1.56 -16.63 -22.61
C ILE A 313 2.77 -16.74 -21.68
N VAL A 314 2.53 -16.73 -20.36
CA VAL A 314 3.55 -17.04 -19.34
C VAL A 314 3.35 -18.43 -18.74
N ASN A 315 2.10 -18.80 -18.49
CA ASN A 315 1.73 -20.02 -17.77
C ASN A 315 0.68 -20.83 -18.55
N SER A 316 0.79 -22.16 -18.50
CA SER A 316 -0.17 -23.08 -19.12
C SER A 316 -0.26 -24.42 -18.41
N ILE A 317 -1.44 -25.04 -18.44
CA ILE A 317 -1.64 -26.45 -18.11
C ILE A 317 -2.02 -27.19 -19.40
N ALA A 318 -1.24 -28.20 -19.76
CA ALA A 318 -1.48 -28.98 -20.97
C ALA A 318 -1.02 -30.44 -20.84
N PRO A 319 -1.69 -31.40 -21.52
CA PRO A 319 -1.29 -32.79 -21.54
C PRO A 319 -0.13 -33.03 -22.52
N THR A 320 0.84 -33.84 -22.10
CA THR A 320 1.97 -34.33 -22.90
C THR A 320 1.58 -35.48 -23.85
N TRP A 321 0.40 -36.07 -23.66
CA TRP A 321 -0.03 -37.30 -24.33
C TRP A 321 -1.44 -37.17 -24.95
N ALA A 322 -1.93 -38.26 -25.54
CA ALA A 322 -3.30 -38.36 -26.04
C ALA A 322 -4.32 -38.01 -24.94
N THR A 323 -5.50 -37.53 -25.31
CA THR A 323 -6.61 -37.34 -24.38
C THR A 323 -7.87 -38.04 -24.90
N VAL A 324 -8.85 -38.23 -24.03
CA VAL A 324 -10.17 -38.77 -24.39
C VAL A 324 -11.26 -37.77 -24.02
N THR A 325 -12.29 -37.63 -24.85
CA THR A 325 -13.34 -36.61 -24.68
C THR A 325 -13.98 -36.62 -23.28
N SER A 326 -14.26 -37.81 -22.74
CA SER A 326 -14.84 -37.92 -21.38
C SER A 326 -13.86 -37.52 -20.28
N GLY A 327 -12.56 -37.76 -20.46
CA GLY A 327 -11.53 -37.33 -19.52
C GLY A 327 -11.35 -35.81 -19.57
N VAL A 328 -11.25 -35.22 -20.76
CA VAL A 328 -11.11 -33.77 -20.94
C VAL A 328 -12.26 -33.03 -20.29
N ARG A 329 -13.50 -33.50 -20.51
CA ARG A 329 -14.69 -32.93 -19.87
C ARG A 329 -14.56 -32.88 -18.35
N GLU A 330 -14.29 -34.02 -17.71
CA GLU A 330 -14.20 -34.06 -16.25
C GLU A 330 -13.02 -33.21 -15.75
N PHE A 331 -11.86 -33.26 -16.43
CA PHE A 331 -10.72 -32.44 -16.04
C PHE A 331 -11.03 -30.94 -16.14
N CYS A 332 -11.73 -30.49 -17.19
CA CYS A 332 -12.16 -29.10 -17.31
C CYS A 332 -13.15 -28.71 -16.21
N TYR A 333 -14.04 -29.60 -15.76
CA TYR A 333 -14.91 -29.31 -14.61
C TYR A 333 -14.09 -29.11 -13.34
N GLU A 334 -13.18 -30.03 -13.02
CA GLU A 334 -12.33 -29.89 -11.83
C GLU A 334 -11.39 -28.68 -11.94
N ALA A 335 -10.90 -28.37 -13.15
CA ALA A 335 -10.09 -27.17 -13.38
C ALA A 335 -10.88 -25.89 -13.10
N PHE A 336 -12.12 -25.80 -13.60
CA PHE A 336 -12.95 -24.63 -13.34
C PHE A 336 -13.38 -24.51 -11.88
N GLU A 337 -13.66 -25.63 -11.19
CA GLU A 337 -13.84 -25.61 -9.73
C GLU A 337 -12.57 -25.06 -9.05
N GLY A 338 -11.39 -25.56 -9.40
CA GLY A 338 -10.13 -25.15 -8.81
C GLY A 338 -9.77 -23.68 -9.02
N PHE A 339 -9.95 -23.16 -10.25
CA PHE A 339 -9.58 -21.78 -10.60
C PHE A 339 -10.61 -20.73 -10.16
N PHE A 340 -11.91 -21.07 -10.13
CA PHE A 340 -12.98 -20.06 -9.97
C PHE A 340 -13.77 -20.16 -8.65
N GLN A 341 -13.55 -21.17 -7.80
CA GLN A 341 -14.24 -21.30 -6.49
C GLN A 341 -13.38 -20.91 -5.27
N ASN A 342 -12.21 -20.27 -5.47
CA ASN A 342 -11.43 -19.50 -4.48
C ASN A 342 -10.79 -20.27 -3.29
N ASP A 343 -10.33 -21.51 -3.48
CA ASP A 343 -9.67 -22.28 -2.41
C ASP A 343 -8.13 -22.32 -2.50
N TYR A 344 -7.53 -21.81 -3.57
CA TYR A 344 -6.10 -21.98 -3.86
C TYR A 344 -5.39 -20.66 -4.17
N GLN A 345 -4.14 -20.55 -3.73
CA GLN A 345 -3.34 -19.33 -3.87
C GLN A 345 -2.46 -19.31 -5.12
N ASN A 346 -2.02 -20.46 -5.63
CA ASN A 346 -1.09 -20.54 -6.76
C ASN A 346 -1.29 -21.76 -7.66
N LEU A 347 -0.70 -21.68 -8.86
CA LEU A 347 -0.83 -22.66 -9.93
C LEU A 347 -0.43 -24.08 -9.54
N GLY A 348 0.64 -24.24 -8.77
CA GLY A 348 1.11 -25.55 -8.29
C GLY A 348 0.09 -26.20 -7.34
N LYS A 349 -0.38 -25.43 -6.35
CA LYS A 349 -1.38 -25.87 -5.36
C LYS A 349 -2.70 -26.26 -6.05
N VAL A 350 -3.21 -25.42 -6.96
CA VAL A 350 -4.47 -25.68 -7.67
C VAL A 350 -4.38 -26.88 -8.61
N LEU A 351 -3.31 -27.02 -9.42
CA LEU A 351 -3.18 -28.16 -10.34
C LEU A 351 -3.13 -29.50 -9.59
N LYS A 352 -2.42 -29.56 -8.47
CA LYS A 352 -2.35 -30.77 -7.65
C LYS A 352 -3.72 -31.18 -7.13
N GLN A 353 -4.52 -30.22 -6.69
CA GLN A 353 -5.89 -30.49 -6.30
C GLN A 353 -6.73 -30.98 -7.48
N ILE A 354 -6.72 -30.24 -8.60
CA ILE A 354 -7.47 -30.59 -9.82
C ILE A 354 -7.18 -32.03 -10.22
N LYS A 355 -5.91 -32.43 -10.21
CA LYS A 355 -5.49 -33.82 -10.50
C LYS A 355 -6.08 -34.84 -9.51
N SER A 356 -6.06 -34.54 -8.21
CA SER A 356 -6.62 -35.41 -7.17
C SER A 356 -8.14 -35.63 -7.35
N ASP A 357 -8.87 -34.55 -7.57
CA ASP A 357 -10.32 -34.59 -7.73
C ASP A 357 -10.71 -35.26 -9.06
N PHE A 358 -9.96 -34.96 -10.13
CA PHE A 358 -10.12 -35.61 -11.43
C PHE A 358 -9.91 -37.13 -11.35
N VAL A 359 -8.88 -37.61 -10.66
CA VAL A 359 -8.64 -39.05 -10.48
C VAL A 359 -9.78 -39.70 -9.69
N SER A 360 -10.33 -38.99 -8.72
CA SER A 360 -11.46 -39.45 -7.92
C SER A 360 -12.76 -39.52 -8.75
N ALA A 361 -13.03 -38.53 -9.58
CA ALA A 361 -14.19 -38.45 -10.47
C ALA A 361 -14.09 -39.39 -11.67
N SER A 362 -12.88 -39.57 -12.23
CA SER A 362 -12.61 -40.30 -13.47
C SER A 362 -11.48 -41.33 -13.32
N PRO A 363 -11.59 -42.33 -12.42
CA PRO A 363 -10.50 -43.25 -12.09
C PRO A 363 -10.01 -44.12 -13.26
N ARG A 364 -10.85 -44.28 -14.31
CA ARG A 364 -10.45 -44.98 -15.55
C ARG A 364 -9.49 -44.17 -16.41
N ASN A 365 -9.38 -42.87 -16.15
CA ASN A 365 -8.56 -41.91 -16.88
C ASN A 365 -7.41 -41.35 -16.02
N ASP A 366 -7.02 -42.02 -14.93
CA ASP A 366 -5.88 -41.64 -14.07
C ASP A 366 -4.59 -41.39 -14.88
N TRP A 367 -4.36 -42.19 -15.93
CA TRP A 367 -3.25 -42.00 -16.86
C TRP A 367 -3.21 -40.59 -17.51
N MET A 368 -4.37 -39.93 -17.67
CA MET A 368 -4.47 -38.57 -18.21
C MET A 368 -4.10 -37.53 -17.15
N SER A 369 -4.37 -37.80 -15.86
CA SER A 369 -3.87 -36.96 -14.77
C SER A 369 -2.35 -36.85 -14.80
N LYS A 370 -1.68 -37.99 -15.03
CA LYS A 370 -0.23 -38.06 -15.16
C LYS A 370 0.30 -37.31 -16.37
N SER A 371 -0.41 -37.31 -17.50
CA SER A 371 0.06 -36.60 -18.70
C SER A 371 -0.03 -35.07 -18.57
N VAL A 372 -0.83 -34.53 -17.66
CA VAL A 372 -1.01 -33.08 -17.51
C VAL A 372 0.17 -32.48 -16.75
N VAL A 373 0.80 -31.47 -17.35
CA VAL A 373 1.97 -30.75 -16.81
C VAL A 373 1.66 -29.26 -16.70
N LEU A 374 2.24 -28.62 -15.68
CA LEU A 374 2.29 -27.16 -15.56
C LEU A 374 3.53 -26.64 -16.29
N TYR A 375 3.31 -25.90 -17.38
CA TYR A 375 4.32 -25.13 -18.07
C TYR A 375 4.33 -23.72 -17.50
N GLY A 376 5.44 -23.30 -16.92
CA GLY A 376 5.57 -22.04 -16.19
C GLY A 376 5.89 -22.24 -14.72
N ASP A 377 5.62 -21.21 -13.92
CA ASP A 377 6.06 -21.10 -12.54
C ASP A 377 5.02 -21.71 -11.56
N PRO A 378 5.38 -22.76 -10.79
CA PRO A 378 4.44 -23.38 -9.87
C PRO A 378 4.04 -22.49 -8.68
N SER A 379 4.81 -21.44 -8.40
CA SER A 379 4.50 -20.47 -7.34
C SER A 379 3.66 -19.29 -7.82
N ALA A 380 3.45 -19.13 -9.13
CA ALA A 380 2.69 -18.01 -9.67
C ALA A 380 1.27 -17.98 -9.09
N PRO A 381 0.75 -16.79 -8.71
CA PRO A 381 -0.63 -16.63 -8.30
C PRO A 381 -1.63 -17.14 -9.33
N LEU A 382 -2.89 -17.27 -8.92
CA LEU A 382 -3.94 -17.62 -9.88
C LEU A 382 -4.08 -16.50 -10.95
N PRO A 383 -4.31 -16.88 -12.22
CA PRO A 383 -4.32 -15.95 -13.36
C PRO A 383 -5.65 -15.22 -13.54
N VAL A 384 -6.57 -15.39 -12.59
CA VAL A 384 -7.92 -14.81 -12.59
C VAL A 384 -8.14 -14.10 -11.26
N TYR A 385 -9.04 -13.12 -11.26
CA TYR A 385 -9.46 -12.48 -10.04
C TYR A 385 -10.03 -13.49 -9.04
N GLN A 386 -9.55 -13.42 -7.80
CA GLN A 386 -10.09 -14.19 -6.69
C GLN A 386 -11.12 -13.34 -5.93
N TYR A 387 -12.34 -13.84 -5.81
CA TYR A 387 -13.46 -13.10 -5.24
C TYR A 387 -13.70 -13.49 -3.77
N PHE A 388 -13.66 -12.51 -2.87
CA PHE A 388 -13.91 -12.70 -1.45
C PHE A 388 -15.14 -11.90 -0.99
N ASN A 389 -16.06 -12.61 -0.32
CA ASN A 389 -17.30 -12.04 0.20
C ASN A 389 -17.65 -12.51 1.62
N SER A 390 -16.72 -13.17 2.30
CA SER A 390 -16.93 -13.70 3.65
C SER A 390 -15.76 -13.40 4.57
N ASN A 391 -16.04 -13.40 5.87
CA ASN A 391 -15.05 -13.09 6.90
C ASN A 391 -13.95 -14.16 6.97
N ILE A 392 -12.73 -13.70 7.23
CA ILE A 392 -11.56 -14.54 7.42
C ILE A 392 -11.56 -15.07 8.85
N THR A 393 -11.87 -16.35 9.00
CA THR A 393 -12.05 -17.04 10.29
C THR A 393 -10.96 -18.07 10.62
N GLN A 394 -10.02 -18.25 9.71
CA GLN A 394 -8.82 -19.07 9.85
C GLN A 394 -7.65 -18.34 9.20
N ASN A 395 -6.41 -18.72 9.53
CA ASN A 395 -5.25 -18.09 8.93
C ASN A 395 -5.32 -18.23 7.40
N THR A 396 -5.17 -17.11 6.71
CA THR A 396 -5.35 -17.01 5.27
C THR A 396 -4.20 -16.22 4.68
N GLU A 397 -3.75 -16.66 3.52
CA GLU A 397 -2.81 -15.94 2.67
C GLU A 397 -3.54 -15.42 1.44
N TRP A 398 -3.16 -14.24 0.98
CA TRP A 398 -3.67 -13.58 -0.20
C TRP A 398 -2.51 -13.27 -1.16
N SER A 399 -2.69 -13.62 -2.44
CA SER A 399 -1.72 -13.38 -3.51
C SER A 399 -2.41 -13.18 -4.87
N GLY A 400 -1.79 -12.41 -5.77
CA GLY A 400 -2.31 -12.13 -7.12
C GLY A 400 -3.31 -10.97 -7.16
N SER A 401 -4.36 -11.08 -7.97
CA SER A 401 -5.42 -10.07 -8.06
C SER A 401 -6.67 -10.50 -7.31
N ILE A 402 -7.11 -9.67 -6.36
CA ILE A 402 -8.18 -9.99 -5.42
C ILE A 402 -9.31 -8.97 -5.53
N ILE A 403 -10.54 -9.45 -5.55
CA ILE A 403 -11.76 -8.63 -5.48
C ILE A 403 -12.43 -8.85 -4.12
N VAL A 404 -12.70 -7.76 -3.42
CA VAL A 404 -13.46 -7.76 -2.16
C VAL A 404 -14.86 -7.19 -2.43
N GLU A 405 -15.87 -8.06 -2.37
CA GLU A 405 -17.25 -7.72 -2.76
C GLU A 405 -18.05 -7.04 -1.65
N ASN A 406 -17.72 -7.34 -0.39
CA ASN A 406 -18.43 -6.86 0.79
C ASN A 406 -17.42 -6.58 1.92
N ASP A 407 -17.86 -5.94 3.00
CA ASP A 407 -17.06 -5.85 4.22
C ASP A 407 -16.51 -7.23 4.64
N ILE A 408 -15.17 -7.36 4.67
CA ILE A 408 -14.49 -8.55 5.15
C ILE A 408 -13.86 -8.23 6.50
N SER A 409 -14.09 -9.11 7.47
CA SER A 409 -13.44 -9.02 8.78
C SER A 409 -12.40 -10.13 8.97
N VAL A 410 -11.19 -9.77 9.38
CA VAL A 410 -10.18 -10.69 9.94
C VAL A 410 -10.52 -10.90 11.41
N ALA A 411 -10.94 -12.11 11.77
CA ALA A 411 -11.41 -12.41 13.13
C ALA A 411 -10.29 -12.33 14.17
N SER A 412 -10.65 -12.09 15.44
CA SER A 412 -9.66 -12.09 16.53
C SER A 412 -8.94 -13.43 16.67
N GLY A 413 -7.62 -13.40 16.83
CA GLY A 413 -6.76 -14.59 16.87
C GLY A 413 -6.47 -15.22 15.51
N VAL A 414 -6.90 -14.60 14.41
CA VAL A 414 -6.67 -15.03 13.03
C VAL A 414 -5.72 -14.07 12.32
N THR A 415 -4.85 -14.61 11.47
CA THR A 415 -3.91 -13.83 10.65
C THR A 415 -4.31 -13.84 9.19
N LEU A 416 -4.41 -12.65 8.59
CA LEU A 416 -4.37 -12.47 7.14
C LEU A 416 -2.95 -12.03 6.75
N THR A 417 -2.30 -12.80 5.89
CA THR A 417 -0.99 -12.47 5.29
C THR A 417 -1.19 -12.11 3.82
N ILE A 418 -0.64 -11.00 3.35
CA ILE A 418 -0.74 -10.56 1.97
C ILE A 418 0.65 -10.57 1.36
N GLN A 419 0.83 -11.29 0.26
CA GLN A 419 2.12 -11.46 -0.39
C GLN A 419 2.52 -10.22 -1.21
N PRO A 420 3.83 -9.91 -1.35
CA PRO A 420 4.33 -8.83 -2.20
C PRO A 420 3.81 -8.90 -3.65
N GLY A 421 3.48 -7.75 -4.23
CA GLY A 421 2.94 -7.65 -5.60
C GLY A 421 1.46 -8.00 -5.74
N THR A 422 0.72 -8.13 -4.63
CA THR A 422 -0.72 -8.42 -4.64
C THR A 422 -1.52 -7.13 -4.84
N GLY A 423 -2.52 -7.16 -5.74
CA GLY A 423 -3.53 -6.11 -5.88
C GLY A 423 -4.87 -6.53 -5.26
N ILE A 424 -5.46 -5.64 -4.46
CA ILE A 424 -6.70 -5.89 -3.72
C ILE A 424 -7.67 -4.75 -4.02
N PHE A 425 -8.78 -5.10 -4.67
CA PHE A 425 -9.72 -4.15 -5.21
C PHE A 425 -11.12 -4.31 -4.59
N PHE A 426 -11.65 -3.23 -4.05
CA PHE A 426 -12.89 -3.25 -3.26
C PHE A 426 -14.07 -2.70 -4.08
N LYS A 427 -15.22 -3.39 -4.01
CA LYS A 427 -16.50 -2.96 -4.62
C LYS A 427 -17.37 -2.19 -3.62
N ASP A 428 -18.23 -1.30 -4.11
CA ASP A 428 -19.41 -0.78 -3.41
C ASP A 428 -19.20 -0.28 -1.96
N ASN A 429 -18.15 0.50 -1.68
CA ASN A 429 -17.81 0.95 -0.31
C ASN A 429 -17.42 -0.18 0.66
N ALA A 430 -17.02 -1.36 0.16
CA ALA A 430 -16.51 -2.44 0.99
C ALA A 430 -15.24 -2.02 1.73
N GLN A 431 -14.91 -2.75 2.78
CA GLN A 431 -13.78 -2.44 3.65
C GLN A 431 -13.15 -3.69 4.26
N LEU A 432 -11.89 -3.58 4.65
CA LEU A 432 -11.17 -4.61 5.39
C LEU A 432 -11.14 -4.25 6.88
N LYS A 433 -11.88 -4.98 7.72
CA LYS A 433 -11.89 -4.81 9.18
C LYS A 433 -10.94 -5.80 9.84
N VAL A 434 -10.01 -5.32 10.64
CA VAL A 434 -9.00 -6.14 11.32
C VAL A 434 -9.32 -6.18 12.80
N TYR A 435 -9.84 -7.32 13.25
CA TYR A 435 -9.98 -7.68 14.67
C TYR A 435 -8.89 -8.65 15.14
N GLY A 436 -8.16 -9.27 14.21
CA GLY A 436 -7.03 -10.16 14.43
C GLY A 436 -5.72 -9.52 14.01
N THR A 437 -4.99 -10.18 13.12
CA THR A 437 -3.68 -9.75 12.62
C THR A 437 -3.71 -9.53 11.11
N LEU A 438 -3.19 -8.40 10.66
CA LEU A 438 -2.92 -8.14 9.25
C LEU A 438 -1.41 -7.99 9.04
N ILE A 439 -0.82 -8.85 8.21
CA ILE A 439 0.56 -8.76 7.75
C ILE A 439 0.52 -8.41 6.27
N ALA A 440 0.73 -7.14 5.93
CA ALA A 440 0.83 -6.64 4.57
C ALA A 440 2.24 -6.06 4.39
N GLU A 441 3.17 -6.90 3.94
CA GLU A 441 4.57 -6.53 3.77
C GLU A 441 4.95 -6.63 2.29
N GLY A 442 4.80 -5.53 1.55
CA GLY A 442 5.27 -5.41 0.18
C GLY A 442 6.78 -5.15 0.10
N THR A 443 7.25 -4.84 -1.10
CA THR A 443 8.62 -4.37 -1.33
C THR A 443 8.60 -3.13 -2.23
N VAL A 444 9.73 -2.41 -2.32
CA VAL A 444 9.85 -1.24 -3.23
C VAL A 444 9.59 -1.62 -4.69
N SER A 445 9.95 -2.85 -5.10
CA SER A 445 9.75 -3.33 -6.47
C SER A 445 8.38 -3.98 -6.69
N TYR A 446 7.79 -4.55 -5.64
CA TYR A 446 6.51 -5.25 -5.68
C TYR A 446 5.65 -4.80 -4.50
N PRO A 447 5.12 -3.57 -4.56
CA PRO A 447 4.25 -3.07 -3.51
C PRO A 447 2.94 -3.88 -3.48
N ILE A 448 2.27 -3.86 -2.33
CA ILE A 448 0.89 -4.35 -2.22
C ILE A 448 -0.04 -3.18 -2.52
N VAL A 449 -1.01 -3.33 -3.42
CA VAL A 449 -1.93 -2.25 -3.80
C VAL A 449 -3.33 -2.51 -3.25
N PHE A 450 -3.91 -1.50 -2.60
CA PHE A 450 -5.30 -1.47 -2.15
C PHE A 450 -6.02 -0.31 -2.84
N SER A 451 -7.04 -0.63 -3.66
CA SER A 451 -7.75 0.37 -4.48
C SER A 451 -9.23 0.02 -4.71
N GLY A 452 -9.96 0.87 -5.44
CA GLY A 452 -11.31 0.56 -5.90
C GLY A 452 -11.31 -0.43 -7.07
N ALA A 453 -12.32 -1.28 -7.18
CA ALA A 453 -12.48 -2.21 -8.31
C ALA A 453 -13.00 -1.49 -9.57
N SER A 454 -12.16 -0.64 -10.16
CA SER A 454 -12.45 0.14 -11.37
C SER A 454 -11.17 0.55 -12.08
N GLU A 455 -11.19 0.62 -13.42
CA GLU A 455 -10.10 1.21 -14.23
C GLU A 455 -9.95 2.73 -14.05
N SER A 456 -10.94 3.39 -13.44
CA SER A 456 -10.94 4.83 -13.18
C SER A 456 -11.53 5.13 -11.80
N PRO A 457 -10.86 4.68 -10.73
CA PRO A 457 -11.39 4.77 -9.38
C PRO A 457 -11.50 6.23 -8.92
N SER A 458 -12.48 6.47 -8.07
CA SER A 458 -12.79 7.76 -7.46
C SER A 458 -12.62 7.70 -5.94
N ARG A 459 -12.40 8.85 -5.31
CA ARG A 459 -12.14 8.92 -3.87
C ARG A 459 -13.36 8.46 -3.08
N GLY A 460 -13.19 7.44 -2.25
CA GLY A 460 -14.27 6.85 -1.47
C GLY A 460 -15.03 5.75 -2.20
N ASP A 461 -14.48 5.17 -3.27
CA ASP A 461 -15.06 3.98 -3.91
C ASP A 461 -15.09 2.76 -2.95
N TRP A 462 -14.22 2.79 -1.95
CA TRP A 462 -14.15 1.81 -0.86
C TRP A 462 -13.90 2.49 0.50
N ASP A 463 -14.26 1.87 1.62
CA ASP A 463 -14.25 2.57 2.92
C ASP A 463 -12.85 2.66 3.54
N GLY A 464 -11.99 1.66 3.31
CA GLY A 464 -10.61 1.63 3.82
C GLY A 464 -10.16 0.36 4.50
N ILE A 465 -8.93 0.41 5.02
CA ILE A 465 -8.38 -0.59 5.96
C ILE A 465 -8.65 -0.10 7.38
N ARG A 466 -9.40 -0.88 8.16
CA ARG A 466 -9.91 -0.50 9.47
C ARG A 466 -9.42 -1.43 10.57
N PHE A 467 -8.57 -0.93 11.45
CA PHE A 467 -8.13 -1.64 12.65
C PHE A 467 -9.03 -1.32 13.84
N GLU A 468 -9.48 -2.36 14.52
CA GLU A 468 -10.35 -2.28 15.69
C GLU A 468 -9.62 -2.65 16.98
N ASP A 469 -10.17 -2.28 18.13
CA ASP A 469 -9.60 -2.43 19.49
C ASP A 469 -9.07 -3.84 19.82
N SER A 470 -9.64 -4.88 19.21
CA SER A 470 -9.20 -6.26 19.47
C SER A 470 -8.05 -6.73 18.59
N SER A 471 -7.58 -5.90 17.65
CA SER A 471 -6.48 -6.25 16.76
C SER A 471 -5.20 -6.55 17.53
N ASP A 472 -4.38 -7.44 16.97
CA ASP A 472 -3.09 -7.80 17.54
C ASP A 472 -2.02 -6.78 17.08
N ASP A 473 -2.09 -5.59 17.66
CA ASP A 473 -1.29 -4.42 17.29
C ASP A 473 0.20 -4.74 17.08
N ALA A 474 0.78 -5.55 17.96
CA ALA A 474 2.21 -5.89 17.93
C ALA A 474 2.63 -6.68 16.68
N ASN A 475 1.69 -7.35 16.03
CA ASN A 475 1.93 -8.16 14.84
C ASN A 475 1.25 -7.58 13.59
N CYS A 476 0.45 -6.51 13.72
CA CYS A 476 -0.15 -5.84 12.59
C CYS A 476 0.87 -4.92 11.91
N ILE A 477 1.20 -5.23 10.65
CA ILE A 477 2.21 -4.52 9.87
C ILE A 477 1.60 -4.14 8.51
N ILE A 478 1.78 -2.87 8.14
CA ILE A 478 1.49 -2.35 6.81
C ILE A 478 2.77 -1.69 6.32
N ASN A 479 3.45 -2.35 5.40
CA ASN A 479 4.75 -1.96 4.90
C ASN A 479 4.80 -2.04 3.38
N HIS A 480 5.36 -1.01 2.73
CA HIS A 480 5.49 -0.94 1.26
C HIS A 480 4.16 -1.20 0.51
N CYS A 481 3.07 -0.62 1.01
CA CYS A 481 1.77 -0.67 0.37
C CYS A 481 1.44 0.66 -0.34
N GLU A 482 0.66 0.58 -1.42
CA GLU A 482 -0.02 1.71 -2.04
C GLU A 482 -1.51 1.62 -1.71
N ILE A 483 -2.01 2.63 -1.01
CA ILE A 483 -3.39 2.67 -0.51
C ILE A 483 -4.05 3.90 -1.12
N GLU A 484 -5.04 3.67 -1.97
CA GLU A 484 -5.58 4.73 -2.80
C GLU A 484 -7.10 4.68 -2.99
N TYR A 485 -7.68 5.84 -3.29
CA TYR A 485 -9.11 6.01 -3.59
C TYR A 485 -10.08 5.55 -2.50
N ALA A 486 -9.61 5.36 -1.27
CA ALA A 486 -10.44 5.01 -0.12
C ALA A 486 -11.18 6.21 0.48
N TYR A 487 -12.22 5.96 1.27
CA TYR A 487 -12.81 6.96 2.15
C TYR A 487 -11.80 7.27 3.27
N PHE A 488 -11.39 6.26 4.01
CA PHE A 488 -10.24 6.32 4.91
C PHE A 488 -9.14 5.44 4.32
N GLY A 489 -7.94 5.97 4.05
CA GLY A 489 -6.82 5.11 3.64
C GLY A 489 -6.57 4.04 4.70
N ILE A 490 -6.22 4.49 5.91
CA ILE A 490 -6.18 3.62 7.10
C ILE A 490 -6.94 4.29 8.24
N TYR A 491 -7.82 3.54 8.87
CA TYR A 491 -8.59 3.93 10.04
C TYR A 491 -8.18 3.08 11.25
N CYS A 492 -7.73 3.72 12.33
CA CYS A 492 -7.40 3.05 13.59
C CYS A 492 -8.39 3.49 14.67
N ASN A 493 -9.02 2.52 15.33
CA ASN A 493 -9.96 2.76 16.44
C ASN A 493 -9.58 1.92 17.65
N TYR A 494 -8.95 2.59 18.63
CA TYR A 494 -8.28 1.94 19.76
C TYR A 494 -7.20 0.92 19.36
N ALA A 495 -6.76 0.96 18.10
CA ALA A 495 -5.73 0.09 17.55
C ALA A 495 -4.44 0.86 17.25
N ASN A 496 -3.31 0.17 17.30
CA ASN A 496 -1.95 0.70 17.21
C ASN A 496 -1.05 -0.16 16.28
N PRO A 497 -1.45 -0.42 15.01
CA PRO A 497 -0.61 -1.17 14.07
C PRO A 497 0.68 -0.40 13.74
N THR A 498 1.66 -1.11 13.17
CA THR A 498 2.85 -0.49 12.56
C THR A 498 2.53 -0.09 11.12
N ILE A 499 2.69 1.19 10.77
CA ILE A 499 2.39 1.75 9.45
C ILE A 499 3.64 2.41 8.90
N GLU A 500 4.34 1.75 7.98
CA GLU A 500 5.62 2.24 7.47
C GLU A 500 5.87 2.10 5.97
N ASN A 501 6.67 2.98 5.39
CA ASN A 501 7.08 2.94 3.98
C ASN A 501 5.93 2.86 2.94
N ASN A 502 4.73 3.35 3.28
CA ASN A 502 3.56 3.27 2.42
C ASN A 502 3.36 4.56 1.60
N THR A 503 2.67 4.44 0.46
CA THR A 503 2.06 5.59 -0.23
C THR A 503 0.55 5.59 0.06
N ILE A 504 0.04 6.65 0.67
CA ILE A 504 -1.39 6.82 0.95
C ILE A 504 -1.88 8.05 0.20
N SER A 505 -2.65 7.85 -0.87
CA SER A 505 -2.99 8.95 -1.78
C SER A 505 -4.35 8.85 -2.44
N ASN A 506 -4.89 9.99 -2.88
CA ASN A 506 -6.22 10.06 -3.49
C ASN A 506 -7.36 9.53 -2.59
N CYS A 507 -7.15 9.37 -1.29
CA CYS A 507 -8.23 9.03 -0.36
C CYS A 507 -9.01 10.29 0.05
N LYS A 508 -10.18 10.13 0.67
CA LYS A 508 -10.82 11.29 1.36
C LYS A 508 -9.99 11.68 2.58
N TYR A 509 -9.63 10.71 3.41
CA TYR A 509 -8.69 10.82 4.53
C TYR A 509 -7.49 9.91 4.30
N GLY A 510 -6.26 10.39 4.56
CA GLY A 510 -5.08 9.53 4.55
C GLY A 510 -5.08 8.55 5.72
N LEU A 511 -4.69 9.04 6.90
CA LEU A 511 -4.75 8.31 8.18
C LEU A 511 -5.81 8.91 9.09
N TYR A 512 -6.65 8.07 9.68
CA TYR A 512 -7.68 8.48 10.63
C TYR A 512 -7.52 7.73 11.96
N LEU A 513 -7.08 8.43 13.00
CA LEU A 513 -6.69 7.85 14.28
C LEU A 513 -7.68 8.26 15.36
N ARG A 514 -8.35 7.29 15.98
CA ARG A 514 -9.35 7.50 17.02
C ARG A 514 -8.97 6.73 18.28
N TYR A 515 -8.60 7.46 19.34
CA TYR A 515 -8.09 6.88 20.58
C TYR A 515 -6.89 5.94 20.36
N SER A 516 -6.10 6.24 19.33
CA SER A 516 -5.08 5.37 18.78
C SER A 516 -3.70 6.02 18.86
N SER A 517 -2.67 5.20 18.97
CA SER A 517 -1.27 5.59 19.07
C SER A 517 -0.35 4.69 18.22
N PRO A 518 -0.68 4.38 16.94
CA PRO A 518 0.21 3.60 16.07
C PRO A 518 1.55 4.29 15.84
N ASP A 519 2.56 3.48 15.51
CA ASP A 519 3.84 3.92 14.96
C ASP A 519 3.68 4.18 13.46
N ILE A 520 3.92 5.42 13.03
CA ILE A 520 3.73 5.88 11.65
C ILE A 520 5.05 6.42 11.11
N SER A 521 5.73 5.67 10.24
CA SER A 521 7.07 6.05 9.80
C SER A 521 7.30 5.99 8.28
N THR A 522 8.10 6.89 7.73
CA THR A 522 8.60 6.77 6.34
C THR A 522 7.50 6.70 5.26
N ASN A 523 6.28 7.16 5.55
CA ASN A 523 5.16 7.12 4.62
C ASN A 523 5.11 8.38 3.74
N SER A 524 4.57 8.24 2.53
CA SER A 524 4.18 9.33 1.63
C SER A 524 2.66 9.51 1.63
N ILE A 525 2.15 10.47 2.41
CA ILE A 525 0.71 10.74 2.59
C ILE A 525 0.34 11.99 1.81
N ARG A 526 -0.28 11.82 0.64
CA ARG A 526 -0.38 12.91 -0.33
C ARG A 526 -1.69 12.99 -1.10
N VAL A 527 -2.04 14.20 -1.52
CA VAL A 527 -3.15 14.44 -2.47
C VAL A 527 -4.51 13.95 -1.93
N ASN A 528 -4.68 13.79 -0.61
CA ASN A 528 -5.97 13.38 -0.04
C ASN A 528 -6.97 14.54 0.01
N GLN A 529 -8.26 14.25 0.00
CA GLN A 529 -9.31 15.29 -0.13
C GLN A 529 -9.38 16.19 1.11
N TYR A 530 -9.15 15.61 2.28
CA TYR A 530 -9.25 16.32 3.53
C TYR A 530 -7.90 16.33 4.22
N TYR A 531 -7.68 15.38 5.13
CA TYR A 531 -6.53 15.39 6.02
C TYR A 531 -5.52 14.34 5.57
N GLY A 532 -4.23 14.70 5.63
CA GLY A 532 -3.18 13.69 5.56
C GLY A 532 -3.25 12.78 6.77
N ILE A 533 -3.14 13.36 7.97
CA ILE A 533 -3.32 12.65 9.24
C ILE A 533 -4.37 13.35 10.10
N TYR A 534 -5.34 12.59 10.58
CA TYR A 534 -6.31 13.02 11.57
C TYR A 534 -6.13 12.25 12.88
N GLY A 535 -6.11 12.94 14.01
CA GLY A 535 -5.97 12.31 15.32
C GLY A 535 -6.91 12.86 16.39
N TYR A 536 -7.87 12.04 16.80
CA TYR A 536 -8.78 12.35 17.90
C TYR A 536 -8.43 11.57 19.17
N GLN A 537 -8.01 12.30 20.20
CA GLN A 537 -7.51 11.73 21.45
C GLN A 537 -6.41 10.67 21.24
N SER A 538 -5.51 10.96 20.30
CA SER A 538 -4.55 10.01 19.73
C SER A 538 -3.11 10.47 19.99
N ASN A 539 -2.21 9.54 20.33
CA ASN A 539 -0.86 9.83 20.83
C ASN A 539 0.24 9.08 20.05
N SER A 540 0.13 9.05 18.72
CA SER A 540 1.06 8.36 17.83
C SER A 540 2.47 8.94 17.79
N TYR A 541 3.44 8.07 17.50
CA TYR A 541 4.78 8.46 17.06
C TYR A 541 4.78 8.56 15.53
N ILE A 542 5.12 9.74 15.00
CA ILE A 542 5.00 10.05 13.58
C ILE A 542 6.33 10.61 13.10
N TYR A 543 7.07 9.86 12.27
CA TYR A 543 8.42 10.24 11.90
C TYR A 543 8.87 9.87 10.50
N ASP A 544 9.82 10.62 9.95
CA ASP A 544 10.36 10.39 8.60
C ASP A 544 9.30 10.39 7.47
N ASN A 545 8.09 10.93 7.71
CA ASN A 545 7.01 10.94 6.71
C ASN A 545 7.06 12.19 5.81
N LEU A 546 6.57 12.03 4.57
CA LEU A 546 6.22 13.11 3.65
C LEU A 546 4.71 13.30 3.64
N ILE A 547 4.22 14.49 4.01
CA ILE A 547 2.79 14.82 4.09
C ILE A 547 2.51 16.05 3.22
N GLU A 548 1.93 15.85 2.04
CA GLU A 548 1.85 16.94 1.05
C GLU A 548 0.60 16.99 0.18
N ASN A 549 0.29 18.18 -0.34
CA ASN A 549 -0.75 18.41 -1.34
C ASN A 549 -2.15 17.94 -0.93
N ASN A 550 -2.44 17.77 0.36
CA ASN A 550 -3.78 17.42 0.83
C ASN A 550 -4.69 18.66 0.70
N SER A 551 -5.94 18.49 0.25
CA SER A 551 -6.82 19.63 -0.06
C SER A 551 -7.30 20.39 1.19
N SER A 552 -7.01 19.88 2.40
CA SER A 552 -7.17 20.62 3.66
C SER A 552 -5.86 20.60 4.47
N TYR A 553 -5.84 19.96 5.64
CA TYR A 553 -4.71 19.97 6.55
C TYR A 553 -3.70 18.86 6.23
N GLY A 554 -2.41 19.14 6.44
CA GLY A 554 -1.40 18.08 6.48
C GLY A 554 -1.66 17.12 7.64
N ALA A 555 -1.64 17.66 8.86
CA ALA A 555 -1.98 16.93 10.07
C ALA A 555 -2.93 17.74 10.97
N TYR A 556 -3.97 17.10 11.49
CA TYR A 556 -4.96 17.71 12.37
C TYR A 556 -5.22 16.83 13.60
N PHE A 557 -4.93 17.37 14.78
CA PHE A 557 -5.12 16.68 16.06
C PHE A 557 -6.06 17.46 16.98
N VAL A 558 -6.98 16.74 17.63
CA VAL A 558 -8.04 17.30 18.47
C VAL A 558 -8.34 16.44 19.70
N GLY A 559 -8.77 17.09 20.80
CA GLY A 559 -9.36 16.39 21.95
C GLY A 559 -8.35 15.90 22.99
N SER A 560 -7.38 16.73 23.39
CA SER A 560 -6.31 16.33 24.33
C SER A 560 -5.31 15.32 23.77
N SER A 561 -5.14 15.26 22.44
CA SER A 561 -4.10 14.47 21.78
C SER A 561 -2.69 14.96 22.13
N THR A 562 -1.73 14.05 22.22
CA THR A 562 -0.30 14.32 22.51
C THR A 562 0.64 13.58 21.54
N PRO A 563 0.50 13.77 20.21
CA PRO A 563 1.34 13.06 19.24
C PRO A 563 2.79 13.58 19.23
N GLU A 564 3.72 12.72 18.81
CA GLU A 564 5.14 13.06 18.62
C GLU A 564 5.50 13.09 17.13
N PHE A 565 6.13 14.18 16.68
CA PHE A 565 6.56 14.40 15.30
C PHE A 565 8.06 14.64 15.21
N TYR A 566 8.79 13.87 14.40
CA TYR A 566 10.19 14.18 14.10
C TYR A 566 10.62 13.76 12.70
N ASN A 567 11.55 14.50 12.10
CA ASN A 567 12.04 14.29 10.73
C ASN A 567 10.96 14.26 9.62
N ASN A 568 9.76 14.80 9.85
CA ASN A 568 8.71 14.81 8.82
C ASN A 568 8.86 16.02 7.89
N SER A 569 8.46 15.88 6.63
CA SER A 569 8.23 17.01 5.71
C SER A 569 6.74 17.24 5.51
N ILE A 570 6.22 18.39 5.92
CA ILE A 570 4.81 18.77 5.76
C ILE A 570 4.68 20.03 4.90
N GLN A 571 4.21 19.83 3.67
CA GLN A 571 4.34 20.86 2.65
C GLN A 571 3.15 20.94 1.70
N TYR A 572 2.90 22.14 1.17
CA TYR A 572 1.93 22.34 0.07
C TYR A 572 0.49 21.91 0.35
N ASN A 573 0.09 21.76 1.62
CA ASN A 573 -1.30 21.47 1.95
C ASN A 573 -2.16 22.73 1.74
N TYR A 574 -3.38 22.55 1.25
CA TYR A 574 -4.29 23.65 0.85
C TYR A 574 -4.93 24.39 2.03
N SER A 575 -4.59 23.99 3.25
CA SER A 575 -4.89 24.71 4.50
C SER A 575 -3.62 24.82 5.36
N ASN A 576 -3.68 24.37 6.61
CA ASN A 576 -2.52 24.37 7.51
C ASN A 576 -1.63 23.14 7.30
N GLY A 577 -0.32 23.29 7.52
CA GLY A 577 0.55 22.13 7.70
C GLY A 577 0.12 21.33 8.93
N PHE A 578 0.05 22.00 10.08
CA PHE A 578 -0.43 21.46 11.34
C PHE A 578 -1.60 22.25 11.93
N TYR A 579 -2.60 21.53 12.43
CA TYR A 579 -3.65 22.10 13.26
C TYR A 579 -3.81 21.32 14.58
N LEU A 580 -3.70 22.02 15.70
CA LEU A 580 -3.92 21.52 17.05
C LEU A 580 -5.13 22.26 17.65
N TYR A 581 -6.12 21.50 18.10
CA TYR A 581 -7.39 22.05 18.57
C TYR A 581 -7.85 21.39 19.88
N LEU A 582 -8.35 22.17 20.83
CA LEU A 582 -8.93 21.68 22.10
C LEU A 582 -7.95 20.83 22.91
N TYR A 583 -7.11 21.48 23.69
CA TYR A 583 -6.23 20.84 24.67
C TYR A 583 -5.12 19.94 24.07
N CYS A 584 -4.85 20.02 22.77
CA CYS A 584 -3.81 19.20 22.12
C CYS A 584 -2.41 19.73 22.39
N ASN A 585 -1.52 18.85 22.86
CA ASN A 585 -0.16 19.18 23.25
C ASN A 585 0.81 18.29 22.48
N ALA A 586 0.94 18.56 21.18
CA ALA A 586 1.85 17.83 20.31
C ALA A 586 3.33 18.16 20.62
N ARG A 587 4.20 17.20 20.36
CA ARG A 587 5.64 17.35 20.44
C ARG A 587 6.25 17.28 19.05
N PHE A 588 7.20 18.16 18.74
CA PHE A 588 7.94 18.14 17.46
C PHE A 588 9.41 17.78 17.68
N GLY A 589 9.62 16.61 18.28
CA GLY A 589 10.89 15.97 18.57
C GLY A 589 10.70 14.73 19.46
N PRO A 590 11.65 13.78 19.50
CA PRO A 590 11.46 12.52 20.24
C PRO A 590 11.62 12.67 21.78
N ILE A 591 10.88 11.86 22.55
CA ILE A 591 11.19 11.52 23.96
C ILE A 591 12.39 10.58 24.02
N SER A 592 13.52 11.08 24.54
CA SER A 592 14.79 10.37 24.79
C SER A 592 15.61 9.97 23.54
N GLY A 593 16.83 10.50 23.44
CA GLY A 593 17.80 10.18 22.38
C GLY A 593 18.72 11.34 22.02
N SER A 594 19.71 11.13 21.14
CA SER A 594 20.46 12.23 20.49
C SER A 594 19.65 12.94 19.40
N GLY A 595 18.37 12.58 19.26
CA GLY A 595 17.47 12.98 18.18
C GLY A 595 17.00 14.42 18.33
N LYS A 596 16.85 15.08 17.19
CA LYS A 596 16.35 16.45 17.05
C LYS A 596 15.00 16.43 16.36
N GLY A 597 14.19 17.47 16.54
CA GLY A 597 12.91 17.63 15.85
C GLY A 597 12.99 17.45 14.33
N ASN A 598 13.83 18.24 13.65
CA ASN A 598 14.11 18.15 12.21
C ASN A 598 12.88 18.10 11.28
N ASN A 599 11.69 18.47 11.76
CA ASN A 599 10.53 18.58 10.89
C ASN A 599 10.71 19.79 9.97
N VAL A 600 10.26 19.68 8.72
CA VAL A 600 10.26 20.76 7.73
C VAL A 600 8.81 21.06 7.36
N ILE A 601 8.31 22.24 7.76
CA ILE A 601 6.91 22.63 7.59
C ILE A 601 6.86 23.90 6.73
N TYR A 602 6.52 23.76 5.45
CA TYR A 602 6.66 24.90 4.54
C TYR A 602 5.66 24.96 3.40
N SER A 603 5.42 26.19 2.90
CA SER A 603 4.58 26.43 1.73
C SER A 603 3.16 25.85 1.81
N ASN A 604 2.60 25.75 3.02
CA ASN A 604 1.19 25.46 3.21
C ASN A 604 0.35 26.72 2.95
N ALA A 605 -0.88 26.55 2.47
CA ALA A 605 -1.67 27.64 1.91
C ALA A 605 -2.25 28.60 2.95
N VAL A 606 -2.29 28.20 4.22
CA VAL A 606 -2.77 29.05 5.32
C VAL A 606 -1.70 29.21 6.38
N TYR A 607 -1.56 28.25 7.30
CA TYR A 607 -0.57 28.32 8.38
C TYR A 607 0.45 27.19 8.35
N GLY A 608 1.67 27.44 8.81
CA GLY A 608 2.61 26.36 9.13
C GLY A 608 2.07 25.53 10.29
N ILE A 609 1.95 26.15 11.46
CA ILE A 609 1.37 25.56 12.66
C ILE A 609 0.25 26.44 13.21
N ARG A 610 -0.91 25.84 13.48
CA ARG A 610 -2.04 26.47 14.16
C ARG A 610 -2.31 25.78 15.49
N ALA A 611 -2.29 26.51 16.60
CA ALA A 611 -2.73 26.04 17.91
C ALA A 611 -3.90 26.86 18.41
N TYR A 612 -5.05 26.22 18.67
CA TYR A 612 -6.28 26.91 19.03
C TYR A 612 -6.98 26.25 20.22
N TYR A 613 -7.36 27.08 21.19
CA TYR A 613 -8.09 26.70 22.40
C TYR A 613 -7.28 25.77 23.32
N ASN A 614 -6.55 26.40 24.26
CA ASN A 614 -5.88 25.72 25.37
C ASN A 614 -4.84 24.65 24.95
N CYS A 615 -4.15 24.84 23.84
CA CYS A 615 -3.10 23.94 23.35
C CYS A 615 -1.70 24.41 23.79
N TYR A 616 -0.81 23.46 24.12
CA TYR A 616 0.54 23.69 24.62
C TYR A 616 1.60 22.84 23.89
N PRO A 617 1.76 22.99 22.56
CA PRO A 617 2.74 22.18 21.85
C PRO A 617 4.18 22.57 22.20
N PHE A 618 5.04 21.55 22.25
CA PHE A 618 6.47 21.69 22.44
C PHE A 618 7.20 21.39 21.13
N MET A 619 7.77 22.43 20.51
CA MET A 619 8.54 22.32 19.28
C MET A 619 9.99 21.92 19.57
N GLY A 620 10.21 20.75 20.17
CA GLY A 620 11.55 20.27 20.51
C GLY A 620 11.65 18.85 21.01
N SER A 621 12.86 18.47 21.42
CA SER A 621 13.25 17.11 21.81
C SER A 621 13.62 17.06 23.30
N SER A 622 13.90 15.86 23.83
CA SER A 622 14.54 15.69 25.14
C SER A 622 15.94 15.09 24.98
N ASP A 623 16.89 15.48 25.83
CA ASP A 623 18.19 14.82 25.91
C ASP A 623 18.11 13.44 26.59
N ALA A 624 19.24 12.74 26.71
CA ALA A 624 19.32 11.41 27.33
C ALA A 624 19.01 11.41 28.85
N TYR A 625 18.90 12.58 29.47
CA TYR A 625 18.48 12.78 30.86
C TYR A 625 17.06 13.33 30.95
N ASN A 626 16.31 13.23 29.84
CA ASN A 626 14.97 13.77 29.60
C ASN A 626 14.85 15.31 29.62
N ASN A 627 15.94 16.08 29.78
CA ASN A 627 15.90 17.55 29.73
C ASN A 627 15.34 18.05 28.40
N ARG A 628 14.33 18.94 28.43
CA ARG A 628 13.82 19.56 27.21
C ARG A 628 14.95 20.35 26.56
N ILE A 629 15.18 20.03 25.29
CA ILE A 629 16.12 20.72 24.41
C ILE A 629 15.34 21.24 23.21
N GLY A 630 15.43 22.55 22.96
CA GLY A 630 14.79 23.22 21.82
C GLY A 630 15.01 22.50 20.48
N GLY A 631 14.02 22.65 19.60
CA GLY A 631 13.81 21.81 18.44
C GLY A 631 14.37 22.38 17.16
N TYR A 632 15.12 21.58 16.44
CA TYR A 632 15.75 21.92 15.17
C TYR A 632 14.78 21.75 14.00
N ASN A 633 13.54 22.23 14.16
CA ASN A 633 12.56 22.21 13.08
C ASN A 633 12.71 23.46 12.20
N SER A 634 12.29 23.36 10.95
CA SER A 634 12.31 24.44 9.96
C SER A 634 10.89 24.76 9.54
N ILE A 635 10.42 25.98 9.84
CA ILE A 635 9.09 26.44 9.47
C ILE A 635 9.25 27.73 8.66
N TYR A 636 8.80 27.72 7.41
CA TYR A 636 8.99 28.86 6.51
C TYR A 636 8.04 28.90 5.32
N GLY A 637 7.89 30.07 4.70
CA GLY A 637 7.23 30.22 3.40
C GLY A 637 5.76 29.80 3.36
N ASN A 638 5.09 29.70 4.51
CA ASN A 638 3.64 29.47 4.59
C ASN A 638 2.89 30.78 4.27
N ILE A 639 1.75 30.71 3.60
CA ILE A 639 1.17 31.89 2.93
C ILE A 639 0.67 32.96 3.90
N SER A 640 -0.05 32.58 4.97
CA SER A 640 -0.62 33.56 5.90
C SER A 640 0.29 33.81 7.10
N TYR A 641 0.63 32.76 7.87
CA TYR A 641 1.54 32.83 9.02
C TYR A 641 2.29 31.50 9.18
N ASP A 642 3.54 31.53 9.61
CA ASP A 642 4.27 30.31 9.99
C ASP A 642 3.78 29.74 11.31
N GLY A 643 3.31 30.62 12.22
CA GLY A 643 2.67 30.24 13.47
C GLY A 643 1.39 31.05 13.73
N TYR A 644 0.32 30.38 14.12
CA TYR A 644 -0.92 31.00 14.58
C TYR A 644 -1.32 30.42 15.93
N VAL A 645 -1.36 31.27 16.97
CA VAL A 645 -1.77 30.86 18.33
C VAL A 645 -2.88 31.76 18.86
N SER A 646 -3.96 31.17 19.35
CA SER A 646 -5.10 31.92 19.89
C SER A 646 -5.86 31.13 20.95
N SER A 647 -6.71 31.82 21.71
CA SER A 647 -7.59 31.23 22.74
C SER A 647 -6.83 30.49 23.86
N SER A 648 -5.97 31.21 24.57
CA SER A 648 -5.21 30.70 25.74
C SER A 648 -4.20 29.60 25.42
N CYS A 649 -3.64 29.57 24.20
CA CYS A 649 -2.56 28.66 23.82
C CYS A 649 -1.18 29.19 24.21
N SER A 650 -0.21 28.31 24.38
CA SER A 650 1.20 28.71 24.59
C SER A 650 2.12 27.74 23.86
N VAL A 651 2.99 28.24 22.99
CA VAL A 651 3.88 27.39 22.17
C VAL A 651 5.32 27.61 22.59
N GLU A 652 6.00 26.51 22.91
CA GLU A 652 7.44 26.49 23.18
C GLU A 652 8.17 26.16 21.87
N ALA A 653 8.97 27.10 21.35
CA ALA A 653 9.56 27.05 20.02
C ALA A 653 11.01 27.54 19.92
N GLU A 654 11.76 27.44 21.01
CA GLU A 654 13.18 27.73 21.04
C GLU A 654 13.98 26.79 20.12
N TRP A 655 15.09 27.29 19.56
CA TRP A 655 16.01 26.61 18.66
C TRP A 655 15.42 26.09 17.33
N ASN A 656 14.25 26.59 16.94
CA ASN A 656 13.67 26.35 15.61
C ASN A 656 14.12 27.44 14.62
N TYR A 657 14.11 27.11 13.32
CA TYR A 657 14.29 28.08 12.23
C TYR A 657 12.93 28.61 11.77
N TRP A 658 12.84 29.94 11.72
CA TRP A 658 11.70 30.72 11.24
C TRP A 658 12.25 31.71 10.20
N ASP A 659 11.76 31.70 8.96
CA ASP A 659 12.26 32.61 7.92
C ASP A 659 11.93 34.08 8.20
N ASP A 660 10.72 34.37 8.69
CA ASP A 660 10.35 35.67 9.27
C ASP A 660 9.64 35.48 10.63
N PRO A 661 10.32 35.73 11.76
CA PRO A 661 9.71 35.70 13.09
C PRO A 661 8.52 36.66 13.29
N GLN A 662 8.36 37.67 12.44
CA GLN A 662 7.18 38.56 12.47
C GLN A 662 5.95 37.92 11.83
N ASN A 663 6.13 36.81 11.10
CA ASN A 663 5.08 36.01 10.47
C ASN A 663 4.42 35.03 11.46
N ILE A 664 4.29 35.43 12.72
CA ILE A 664 3.65 34.68 13.79
C ILE A 664 2.52 35.52 14.40
N TYR A 665 1.30 35.00 14.37
CA TYR A 665 0.17 35.62 15.03
C TYR A 665 0.02 35.12 16.47
N ILE A 666 -0.01 36.04 17.44
CA ILE A 666 -0.22 35.76 18.86
C ILE A 666 -1.48 36.46 19.35
N GLY A 667 -2.52 35.67 19.61
CA GLY A 667 -3.78 36.14 20.18
C GLY A 667 -3.65 36.59 21.64
N SER A 668 -4.62 37.37 22.12
CA SER A 668 -4.66 37.84 23.51
C SER A 668 -4.62 36.67 24.51
N GLY A 669 -3.75 36.75 25.52
CA GLY A 669 -3.58 35.70 26.53
C GLY A 669 -2.73 34.50 26.08
N CYS A 670 -2.23 34.53 24.85
CA CYS A 670 -1.37 33.48 24.30
C CYS A 670 0.12 33.83 24.42
N SER A 671 0.98 32.83 24.29
CA SER A 671 2.42 33.03 24.20
C SER A 671 3.04 32.17 23.10
N PHE A 672 4.16 32.63 22.55
CA PHE A 672 4.93 31.91 21.55
C PHE A 672 6.40 32.22 21.80
N ASP A 673 7.16 31.26 22.33
CA ASP A 673 8.56 31.45 22.65
C ASP A 673 9.46 30.92 21.54
N ILE A 674 10.00 31.82 20.73
CA ILE A 674 10.96 31.49 19.67
C ILE A 674 12.42 31.69 20.08
N THR A 675 12.70 32.10 21.33
CA THR A 675 14.04 32.56 21.72
C THR A 675 14.82 31.52 22.50
N PRO A 676 16.04 31.17 22.08
CA PRO A 676 16.78 31.72 20.94
C PRO A 676 16.45 30.99 19.62
N ALA A 677 16.25 31.75 18.54
CA ALA A 677 15.98 31.21 17.21
C ALA A 677 17.28 30.85 16.45
N LEU A 678 17.19 29.96 15.46
CA LEU A 678 18.30 29.65 14.55
C LEU A 678 18.48 30.78 13.52
N ALA A 679 19.74 31.20 13.28
CA ALA A 679 20.05 32.38 12.47
C ALA A 679 20.10 32.14 10.94
N SER A 680 20.08 30.88 10.48
CA SER A 680 20.10 30.53 9.06
C SER A 680 19.39 29.20 8.81
N ASN A 681 18.74 29.09 7.64
CA ASN A 681 18.26 27.82 7.12
C ASN A 681 19.47 26.97 6.71
N ASP A 682 19.82 25.98 7.53
CA ASP A 682 20.72 24.92 7.11
C ASP A 682 19.96 24.06 6.10
N ALA A 683 20.14 24.35 4.81
CA ALA A 683 19.56 23.62 3.69
C ALA A 683 20.04 22.16 3.70
N SER A 684 19.36 21.32 4.49
CA SER A 684 19.26 19.83 4.47
C SER A 684 18.83 19.21 5.81
N GLY A 685 18.44 20.01 6.82
CA GLY A 685 18.02 19.50 8.14
C GLY A 685 19.23 19.35 9.07
N SER A 686 19.23 20.02 10.23
CA SER A 686 20.43 20.00 11.08
C SER A 686 20.49 18.75 11.95
N SER A 687 21.01 17.66 11.40
CA SER A 687 22.24 17.16 12.03
C SER A 687 23.36 18.16 11.66
N LEU A 688 24.10 18.68 12.65
CA LEU A 688 25.21 19.66 12.55
C LEU A 688 24.87 21.18 12.54
N ALA A 689 24.68 21.79 13.72
CA ALA A 689 24.89 23.23 13.89
C ALA A 689 26.35 23.50 14.33
N LYS A 690 27.09 24.32 13.56
CA LYS A 690 28.25 25.05 14.08
C LYS A 690 27.77 26.40 14.59
N THR A 691 27.98 26.62 15.88
CA THR A 691 27.88 27.91 16.55
C THR A 691 28.77 28.96 15.89
N THR A 692 28.20 30.01 15.30
CA THR A 692 28.82 31.35 15.30
C THR A 692 27.85 32.45 14.86
N GLY A 693 27.49 33.32 15.82
CA GLY A 693 27.58 34.78 15.62
C GLY A 693 26.32 35.53 15.22
N ASN A 694 25.84 36.34 16.19
CA ASN A 694 24.96 37.50 16.09
C ASN A 694 23.45 37.26 15.90
N ILE A 695 22.84 36.98 17.05
CA ILE A 695 21.42 37.10 17.37
C ILE A 695 20.91 38.50 16.98
N ILE A 696 19.96 38.56 16.03
CA ILE A 696 19.09 39.73 15.86
C ILE A 696 18.03 39.63 16.95
N ASN A 697 18.07 40.59 17.87
CA ASN A 697 17.22 40.67 19.05
C ASN A 697 15.83 41.18 18.64
N ILE A 698 14.94 40.27 18.19
CA ILE A 698 13.50 40.53 18.13
C ILE A 698 12.95 40.11 19.49
N ALA A 699 12.19 41.01 20.11
CA ALA A 699 11.84 40.98 21.52
C ALA A 699 11.36 39.60 22.01
N SER A 700 12.14 39.06 22.94
CA SER A 700 11.77 37.96 23.84
C SER A 700 10.38 38.19 24.46
N VAL A 701 9.49 37.20 24.32
CA VAL A 701 8.53 36.89 25.39
C VAL A 701 8.96 35.58 26.07
N ASN A 702 10.27 35.45 26.33
CA ASN A 702 10.73 34.74 27.52
C ASN A 702 10.85 35.82 28.60
N PRO A 703 10.16 35.70 29.76
CA PRO A 703 10.22 36.68 30.81
C PRO A 703 11.66 36.77 31.26
N ASP A 704 12.33 37.88 30.96
CA ASP A 704 13.55 38.27 31.66
C ASP A 704 13.24 38.10 33.16
N TYR A 705 13.70 37.01 33.77
CA TYR A 705 13.41 36.69 35.15
C TYR A 705 13.86 37.87 36.03
N GLU A 706 14.92 38.56 35.62
CA GLU A 706 15.39 39.81 36.19
C GLU A 706 14.44 41.01 36.01
N LYS A 707 13.77 41.19 34.85
CA LYS A 707 12.75 42.24 34.64
C LYS A 707 11.44 41.94 35.38
N ALA A 708 11.09 40.66 35.55
CA ALA A 708 9.93 40.22 36.33
C ALA A 708 10.20 40.18 37.86
N GLY A 709 11.47 40.35 38.27
CA GLY A 709 11.92 40.24 39.66
C GLY A 709 11.85 38.82 40.23
N PHE A 710 11.91 37.80 39.36
CA PHE A 710 11.90 36.38 39.69
C PHE A 710 13.33 35.83 39.80
N ASN A 711 13.58 35.01 40.82
CA ASN A 711 14.84 34.28 40.98
C ASN A 711 14.52 32.79 41.10
N PRO A 712 14.84 31.95 40.09
CA PRO A 712 14.52 30.52 40.12
C PRO A 712 15.23 29.76 41.26
N ARG A 713 16.30 30.31 41.85
CA ARG A 713 16.97 29.74 43.04
C ARG A 713 16.31 30.14 44.36
N LYS A 714 15.42 31.14 44.35
CA LYS A 714 14.65 31.63 45.52
C LYS A 714 13.26 32.10 45.09
N PRO A 715 12.41 31.22 44.54
CA PRO A 715 11.06 31.59 44.11
C PRO A 715 10.22 31.96 45.34
N ASN A 716 9.37 33.00 45.26
CA ASN A 716 8.42 33.30 46.31
C ASN A 716 7.17 32.40 46.15
N PRO A 717 6.95 31.41 47.03
CA PRO A 717 5.86 30.45 46.87
C PRO A 717 4.46 31.06 47.11
N ASN A 718 4.37 32.35 47.45
CA ASN A 718 3.12 33.08 47.65
C ASN A 718 2.86 34.12 46.54
N ARG A 719 3.61 34.09 45.44
CA ARG A 719 3.41 34.98 44.30
C ARG A 719 3.09 34.15 43.06
N LEU A 720 1.94 34.44 42.44
CA LEU A 720 1.43 33.71 41.27
C LEU A 720 2.47 33.62 40.15
N SER A 721 3.04 34.76 39.75
CA SER A 721 4.06 34.83 38.70
C SER A 721 5.29 33.98 39.06
N ASP A 722 5.71 33.96 40.33
CA ASP A 722 6.87 33.17 40.73
C ASP A 722 6.58 31.67 40.71
N LEU A 723 5.38 31.23 41.10
CA LEU A 723 5.00 29.82 40.99
C LEU A 723 4.84 29.38 39.53
N TRP A 724 4.25 30.24 38.68
CA TRP A 724 4.09 29.95 37.25
C TRP A 724 5.45 29.78 36.59
N LEU A 725 6.31 30.78 36.76
CA LEU A 725 7.66 30.79 36.19
C LEU A 725 8.53 29.68 36.78
N TRP A 726 8.36 29.34 38.06
CA TRP A 726 9.09 28.23 38.66
C TRP A 726 8.61 26.86 38.18
N GLY A 727 7.30 26.64 38.08
CA GLY A 727 6.76 25.42 37.51
C GLY A 727 7.20 25.23 36.07
N HIS A 728 7.15 26.30 35.28
CA HIS A 728 7.59 26.32 33.89
C HIS A 728 9.10 26.15 33.75
N ASP A 729 9.91 26.79 34.60
CA ASP A 729 11.35 26.55 34.68
C ASP A 729 11.65 25.08 35.01
N LEU A 730 10.95 24.49 35.98
CA LEU A 730 11.11 23.07 36.31
C LEU A 730 10.66 22.15 35.18
N PHE A 731 9.61 22.51 34.46
CA PHE A 731 9.10 21.79 33.30
C PHE A 731 10.10 21.81 32.14
N ILE A 732 10.65 22.98 31.81
CA ILE A 732 11.73 23.14 30.81
C ILE A 732 12.99 22.40 31.24
N ASN A 733 13.36 22.49 32.51
CA ASN A 733 14.53 21.79 33.05
C ASN A 733 14.23 20.34 33.48
N ASP A 734 13.18 19.73 32.90
CA ASP A 734 12.74 18.34 33.07
C ASP A 734 12.86 17.79 34.49
N LYS A 735 12.15 18.46 35.40
CA LYS A 735 11.88 17.97 36.76
C LYS A 735 10.39 17.74 36.89
N PRO A 736 9.82 16.78 36.13
CA PRO A 736 8.38 16.71 35.91
C PRO A 736 7.60 16.51 37.21
N GLU A 737 8.11 15.70 38.16
CA GLU A 737 7.44 15.50 39.44
C GLU A 737 7.43 16.79 40.28
N THR A 738 8.56 17.51 40.30
CA THR A 738 8.66 18.77 41.05
C THR A 738 7.84 19.86 40.37
N ALA A 739 7.84 19.91 39.03
CA ALA A 739 7.03 20.82 38.25
C ALA A 739 5.55 20.61 38.57
N VAL A 740 5.09 19.35 38.61
CA VAL A 740 3.73 19.03 39.03
C VAL A 740 3.45 19.55 40.45
N GLU A 741 4.32 19.29 41.43
CA GLU A 741 4.08 19.77 42.80
C GLU A 741 3.95 21.30 42.87
N VAL A 742 4.75 22.02 42.07
CA VAL A 742 4.70 23.48 41.96
C VAL A 742 3.40 23.94 41.31
N TYR A 743 3.00 23.32 40.21
CA TYR A 743 1.75 23.62 39.52
C TYR A 743 0.51 23.29 40.38
N GLN A 744 0.52 22.17 41.10
CA GLN A 744 -0.52 21.84 42.09
C GLN A 744 -0.57 22.88 43.22
N THR A 745 0.58 23.43 43.62
CA THR A 745 0.66 24.51 44.60
C THR A 745 0.12 25.83 44.04
N LEU A 746 0.41 26.13 42.77
CA LEU A 746 -0.13 27.28 42.05
C LEU A 746 -1.66 27.20 42.01
N ILE A 747 -2.21 26.06 41.59
CA ILE A 747 -3.66 25.83 41.52
C ILE A 747 -4.31 26.01 42.89
N ARG A 748 -3.77 25.39 43.95
CA ARG A 748 -4.33 25.52 45.31
C ARG A 748 -4.32 26.95 45.84
N LYS A 749 -3.31 27.75 45.52
CA LYS A 749 -3.18 29.13 46.04
C LYS A 749 -3.88 30.18 45.18
N PHE A 750 -3.94 29.94 43.88
CA PHE A 750 -4.44 30.88 42.89
C PHE A 750 -5.43 30.22 41.94
N PRO A 751 -6.48 29.53 42.44
CA PRO A 751 -7.38 28.73 41.59
C PRO A 751 -8.18 29.58 40.60
N ASN A 752 -8.21 30.91 40.82
CA ASN A 752 -8.93 31.86 39.98
C ASN A 752 -8.11 32.41 38.80
N SER A 753 -6.82 32.07 38.75
CA SER A 753 -5.89 32.59 37.77
C SER A 753 -6.01 31.88 36.42
N GLU A 754 -5.54 32.53 35.36
CA GLU A 754 -5.41 31.89 34.05
C GLU A 754 -4.32 30.81 34.10
N GLU A 755 -3.22 31.12 34.77
CA GLU A 755 -2.09 30.24 35.02
C GLU A 755 -2.49 28.94 35.73
N ALA A 756 -3.52 28.95 36.59
CA ALA A 756 -4.05 27.72 37.20
C ALA A 756 -4.69 26.79 36.17
N ARG A 757 -5.40 27.32 35.16
CA ARG A 757 -5.95 26.50 34.07
C ARG A 757 -4.84 25.94 33.19
N LYS A 758 -3.87 26.79 32.83
CA LYS A 758 -2.69 26.37 32.05
C LYS A 758 -1.89 25.28 32.78
N ALA A 759 -1.68 25.48 34.09
CA ALA A 759 -1.00 24.53 34.96
C ALA A 759 -1.70 23.18 35.02
N LEU A 760 -3.03 23.14 35.01
CA LEU A 760 -3.79 21.87 35.00
C LEU A 760 -3.56 21.08 33.71
N ILE A 761 -3.44 21.77 32.57
CA ILE A 761 -3.19 21.17 31.26
C ILE A 761 -1.76 20.64 31.16
N ILE A 762 -0.78 21.41 31.62
CA ILE A 762 0.61 20.95 31.71
C ILE A 762 0.72 19.76 32.66
N ILE A 763 -0.03 19.77 33.77
CA ILE A 763 -0.13 18.62 34.68
C ILE A 763 -0.60 17.37 33.94
N SER A 764 -1.67 17.40 33.13
CA SER A 764 -2.12 16.17 32.45
C SER A 764 -1.06 15.62 31.49
N GLN A 765 -0.34 16.51 30.78
CA GLN A 765 0.78 16.12 29.93
C GLN A 765 1.89 15.45 30.76
N LEU A 766 2.31 16.10 31.84
CA LEU A 766 3.36 15.58 32.73
C LEU A 766 2.97 14.24 33.36
N TYR A 767 1.69 14.02 33.67
CA TYR A 767 1.23 12.72 34.18
C TYR A 767 1.37 11.63 33.13
N SER A 768 1.11 11.94 31.85
CA SER A 768 1.37 11.02 30.74
C SER A 768 2.86 10.71 30.64
N GLU A 769 3.72 11.74 30.62
CA GLU A 769 5.18 11.61 30.51
C GLU A 769 5.81 10.84 31.69
N THR A 770 5.25 10.98 32.90
CA THR A 770 5.76 10.32 34.13
C THR A 770 5.10 8.98 34.43
N GLY A 771 4.15 8.51 33.59
CA GLY A 771 3.42 7.26 33.80
C GLY A 771 2.54 7.27 35.07
N ARG A 772 2.10 8.45 35.54
CA ARG A 772 1.25 8.57 36.73
C ARG A 772 -0.22 8.33 36.41
N ASN A 773 -0.82 7.38 37.12
CA ASN A 773 -2.18 6.89 36.87
C ASN A 773 -3.28 7.57 37.71
N ASP A 774 -2.95 8.56 38.53
CA ASP A 774 -3.88 9.24 39.45
C ASP A 774 -4.51 10.52 38.87
N LEU A 775 -4.33 10.80 37.57
CA LEU A 775 -4.87 11.99 36.90
C LEU A 775 -6.39 12.12 37.12
N GLY A 776 -7.16 11.05 36.91
CA GLY A 776 -8.62 11.05 37.10
C GLY A 776 -9.05 11.33 38.55
N ILE A 777 -8.24 10.96 39.55
CA ILE A 777 -8.49 11.30 40.96
C ILE A 777 -8.28 12.79 41.16
N TYR A 778 -7.14 13.32 40.69
CA TYR A 778 -6.80 14.73 40.83
C TYR A 778 -7.82 15.65 40.14
N LEU A 779 -8.28 15.30 38.94
CA LEU A 779 -9.33 16.06 38.23
C LEU A 779 -10.64 16.10 39.02
N ARG A 780 -11.05 14.98 39.63
CA ARG A 780 -12.25 14.93 40.49
C ARG A 780 -12.08 15.77 41.76
N GLU A 781 -10.88 15.82 42.35
CA GLU A 781 -10.61 16.70 43.49
C GLU A 781 -10.79 18.18 43.11
N ILE A 782 -10.25 18.59 41.95
CA ILE A 782 -10.42 19.96 41.44
C ILE A 782 -11.90 20.31 41.22
N ILE A 783 -12.68 19.40 40.64
CA ILE A 783 -14.11 19.59 40.38
C ILE A 783 -14.91 19.75 41.69
N ASN A 784 -14.62 18.92 42.69
CA ASN A 784 -15.37 18.85 43.95
C ASN A 784 -14.97 19.93 44.96
N ASP A 785 -13.79 20.53 44.83
CA ASP A 785 -13.35 21.60 45.71
C ASP A 785 -14.21 22.86 45.53
N LYS A 786 -14.79 23.36 46.62
CA LYS A 786 -15.69 24.52 46.59
C LYS A 786 -14.96 25.85 46.39
N ASP A 787 -13.66 25.90 46.68
CA ASP A 787 -12.85 27.11 46.58
C ASP A 787 -12.34 27.35 45.14
N ASN A 788 -12.41 26.34 44.26
CA ASN A 788 -12.05 26.44 42.85
C ASN A 788 -13.12 27.18 42.03
N ASN A 789 -12.71 28.06 41.11
CA ASN A 789 -13.66 28.76 40.25
C ASN A 789 -14.24 27.90 39.13
N ASN A 790 -15.28 28.45 38.50
CA ASN A 790 -15.99 27.76 37.43
C ASN A 790 -15.09 27.45 36.21
N SER A 791 -14.16 28.35 35.86
CA SER A 791 -13.29 28.18 34.68
C SER A 791 -12.25 27.07 34.84
N LEU A 792 -11.73 26.86 36.06
CA LEU A 792 -10.78 25.78 36.34
C LEU A 792 -11.50 24.44 36.37
N LYS A 793 -12.70 24.41 36.96
CA LYS A 793 -13.56 23.22 36.95
C LYS A 793 -13.97 22.81 35.56
N GLN A 794 -14.26 23.77 34.67
CA GLN A 794 -14.58 23.51 33.27
C GLN A 794 -13.47 22.70 32.58
N VAL A 795 -12.23 23.17 32.66
CA VAL A 795 -11.06 22.45 32.12
C VAL A 795 -10.93 21.07 32.75
N ALA A 796 -11.12 20.96 34.07
CA ALA A 796 -11.05 19.68 34.76
C ALA A 796 -12.15 18.69 34.30
N TYR A 797 -13.36 19.17 34.02
CA TYR A 797 -14.44 18.36 33.45
C TYR A 797 -14.11 17.87 32.04
N ASP A 798 -13.61 18.75 31.16
CA ASP A 798 -13.24 18.40 29.77
C ASP A 798 -12.20 17.27 29.76
N MET A 799 -11.15 17.43 30.57
CA MET A 799 -10.07 16.46 30.69
C MET A 799 -10.53 15.15 31.34
N LEU A 800 -11.46 15.22 32.29
CA LEU A 800 -12.00 14.03 32.94
C LEU A 800 -12.91 13.24 32.00
N ALA A 801 -13.73 13.93 31.19
CA ALA A 801 -14.52 13.28 30.14
C ALA A 801 -13.60 12.58 29.13
N ALA A 802 -12.60 13.30 28.61
CA ALA A 802 -11.58 12.77 27.72
C ALA A 802 -10.87 11.53 28.29
N HIS A 803 -10.50 11.58 29.57
CA HIS A 803 -9.88 10.46 30.29
C HIS A 803 -10.79 9.23 30.37
N TYR A 804 -12.09 9.41 30.64
CA TYR A 804 -13.04 8.30 30.66
C TYR A 804 -13.22 7.67 29.27
N TYR A 805 -13.37 8.47 28.21
CA TYR A 805 -13.50 7.96 26.85
C TYR A 805 -12.27 7.16 26.41
N GLN A 806 -11.06 7.66 26.68
CA GLN A 806 -9.82 6.94 26.37
C GLN A 806 -9.70 5.61 27.13
N LYS A 807 -10.32 5.50 28.33
CA LYS A 807 -10.40 4.26 29.11
C LYS A 807 -11.63 3.40 28.78
N GLN A 808 -12.37 3.75 27.71
CA GLN A 808 -13.62 3.12 27.30
C GLN A 808 -14.71 3.09 28.40
N ASP A 809 -14.62 3.99 29.38
CA ASP A 809 -15.64 4.18 30.42
C ASP A 809 -16.72 5.16 29.91
N PHE A 810 -17.48 4.71 28.91
CA PHE A 810 -18.44 5.55 28.20
C PHE A 810 -19.57 6.07 29.10
N GLU A 811 -19.95 5.32 30.13
CA GLU A 811 -21.01 5.74 31.06
C GLU A 811 -20.58 6.97 31.86
N ASN A 812 -19.40 6.91 32.50
CA ASN A 812 -18.86 8.05 33.24
C ASN A 812 -18.44 9.18 32.29
N GLY A 813 -17.93 8.86 31.10
CA GLY A 813 -17.62 9.85 30.05
C GLY A 813 -18.86 10.65 29.65
N ILE A 814 -19.96 9.99 29.29
CA ILE A 814 -21.23 10.64 28.93
C ILE A 814 -21.82 11.42 30.10
N GLN A 815 -21.74 10.90 31.33
CA GLN A 815 -22.21 11.63 32.51
C GLN A 815 -21.40 12.92 32.75
N CYS A 816 -20.08 12.85 32.57
CA CYS A 816 -19.19 13.99 32.64
C CYS A 816 -19.53 15.02 31.55
N SER A 817 -19.68 14.57 30.30
CA SER A 817 -20.09 15.39 29.16
C SER A 817 -21.45 16.06 29.37
N ARG A 818 -22.45 15.36 29.91
CA ARG A 818 -23.75 15.97 30.26
C ARG A 818 -23.62 17.03 31.34
N SER A 819 -22.76 16.81 32.33
CA SER A 819 -22.46 17.80 33.36
C SER A 819 -21.84 19.07 32.75
N ILE A 820 -21.06 18.92 31.67
CA ILE A 820 -20.54 20.06 30.88
C ILE A 820 -21.66 20.80 30.17
N LEU A 821 -22.57 20.07 29.48
CA LEU A 821 -23.72 20.68 28.78
C LEU A 821 -24.61 21.51 29.71
N GLU A 822 -24.80 21.07 30.95
CA GLU A 822 -25.63 21.76 31.94
C GLU A 822 -24.93 22.99 32.55
N GLN A 823 -23.62 22.90 32.81
CA GLN A 823 -22.88 23.92 33.58
C GLN A 823 -22.16 24.95 32.70
N TYR A 824 -21.82 24.61 31.46
CA TYR A 824 -21.00 25.44 30.56
C TYR A 824 -21.62 25.59 29.15
N PRO A 825 -22.88 26.02 29.02
CA PRO A 825 -23.49 26.26 27.71
C PRO A 825 -22.81 27.43 26.98
N ASP A 826 -22.89 27.43 25.65
CA ASP A 826 -22.33 28.44 24.75
C ASP A 826 -20.79 28.52 24.78
N THR A 827 -20.13 27.40 25.13
CA THR A 827 -18.66 27.30 25.21
C THR A 827 -18.11 26.23 24.26
N GLU A 828 -16.80 26.28 23.98
CA GLU A 828 -16.13 25.21 23.22
C GLU A 828 -16.23 23.84 23.93
N SER A 829 -16.27 23.83 25.27
CA SER A 829 -16.52 22.62 26.06
C SER A 829 -17.89 22.00 25.76
N GLU A 830 -18.93 22.81 25.54
CA GLU A 830 -20.24 22.29 25.14
C GLU A 830 -20.17 21.62 23.76
N LYS A 831 -19.48 22.23 22.81
CA LYS A 831 -19.29 21.66 21.45
C LYS A 831 -18.57 20.32 21.53
N LEU A 832 -17.48 20.27 22.29
CA LEU A 832 -16.70 19.05 22.52
C LEU A 832 -17.53 17.97 23.21
N ALA A 833 -18.26 18.31 24.27
CA ALA A 833 -19.11 17.38 24.99
C ALA A 833 -20.24 16.83 24.11
N LEU A 834 -20.86 17.67 23.27
CA LEU A 834 -21.85 17.22 22.29
C LEU A 834 -21.22 16.25 21.28
N PHE A 835 -20.07 16.61 20.70
CA PHE A 835 -19.33 15.77 19.75
C PHE A 835 -18.93 14.42 20.37
N GLN A 836 -18.39 14.44 21.59
CA GLN A 836 -18.04 13.26 22.37
C GLN A 836 -19.24 12.34 22.61
N ILE A 837 -20.40 12.92 22.94
CA ILE A 837 -21.62 12.13 23.12
C ILE A 837 -22.10 11.52 21.80
N VAL A 838 -22.07 12.30 20.69
CA VAL A 838 -22.46 11.79 19.36
C VAL A 838 -21.57 10.62 18.95
N THR A 839 -20.25 10.80 19.03
CA THR A 839 -19.26 9.78 18.65
C THR A 839 -19.36 8.54 19.53
N ALA A 840 -19.50 8.71 20.86
CA ALA A 840 -19.67 7.58 21.78
C ALA A 840 -20.95 6.79 21.50
N TYR A 841 -22.08 7.47 21.26
CA TYR A 841 -23.31 6.76 20.93
C TYR A 841 -23.27 6.10 19.56
N TYR A 842 -22.72 6.75 18.55
CA TYR A 842 -22.71 6.24 17.19
C TYR A 842 -21.74 5.08 17.03
N GLN A 843 -20.48 5.29 17.42
CA GLN A 843 -19.36 4.42 17.08
C GLN A 843 -19.16 3.32 18.13
N ASP A 844 -19.27 3.64 19.43
CA ASP A 844 -18.92 2.70 20.50
C ASP A 844 -20.14 1.94 21.07
N LEU A 845 -21.27 2.63 21.19
CA LEU A 845 -22.50 2.05 21.76
C LEU A 845 -23.53 1.62 20.70
N SER A 846 -23.24 1.84 19.42
CA SER A 846 -24.12 1.54 18.27
C SER A 846 -25.57 2.04 18.42
N ASN A 847 -25.77 3.14 19.13
CA ASN A 847 -27.06 3.75 19.42
C ASN A 847 -27.29 4.99 18.53
N ARG A 848 -27.72 4.74 17.29
CA ARG A 848 -27.95 5.79 16.28
C ARG A 848 -28.99 6.82 16.71
N ASP A 849 -30.04 6.43 17.43
CA ASP A 849 -31.09 7.35 17.87
C ASP A 849 -30.56 8.40 18.85
N GLN A 850 -29.76 7.97 19.83
CA GLN A 850 -29.13 8.91 20.76
C GLN A 850 -28.07 9.75 20.04
N ALA A 851 -27.25 9.14 19.18
CA ALA A 851 -26.26 9.89 18.40
C ALA A 851 -26.92 11.01 17.59
N GLN A 852 -28.00 10.70 16.85
CA GLN A 852 -28.75 11.69 16.08
C GLN A 852 -29.36 12.78 16.97
N ASN A 853 -29.91 12.42 18.14
CA ASN A 853 -30.47 13.40 19.06
C ASN A 853 -29.45 14.46 19.51
N TYR A 854 -28.22 14.03 19.83
CA TYR A 854 -27.15 14.96 20.22
C TYR A 854 -26.53 15.66 19.01
N LEU A 855 -26.51 15.02 17.84
CA LEU A 855 -26.10 15.66 16.60
C LEU A 855 -27.04 16.82 16.27
N ASP A 856 -28.35 16.60 16.37
CA ASP A 856 -29.35 17.65 16.14
C ASP A 856 -29.14 18.85 17.06
N LYS A 857 -28.75 18.63 18.32
CA LYS A 857 -28.38 19.73 19.24
C LYS A 857 -27.12 20.45 18.78
N LEU A 858 -26.09 19.70 18.42
CA LEU A 858 -24.81 20.22 17.94
C LEU A 858 -24.98 21.06 16.68
N GLN A 859 -25.62 20.52 15.64
CA GLN A 859 -25.83 21.23 14.38
C GLN A 859 -26.84 22.37 14.47
N CYS A 860 -27.87 22.27 15.32
CA CYS A 860 -28.84 23.35 15.49
C CYS A 860 -28.17 24.60 16.08
N LYS A 861 -27.24 24.39 17.02
CA LYS A 861 -26.56 25.48 17.71
C LYS A 861 -25.29 25.94 16.99
N TYR A 862 -24.58 25.00 16.38
CA TYR A 862 -23.25 25.20 15.81
C TYR A 862 -23.13 24.63 14.38
N PRO A 863 -24.02 24.98 13.44
CA PRO A 863 -24.17 24.28 12.16
C PRO A 863 -22.88 24.19 11.31
N ASN A 864 -22.03 25.21 11.42
CA ASN A 864 -20.79 25.35 10.64
C ASN A 864 -19.53 25.17 11.50
N ASP A 865 -19.68 24.75 12.75
CA ASP A 865 -18.53 24.46 13.60
C ASP A 865 -17.85 23.17 13.16
N HIS A 866 -16.53 23.12 13.30
CA HIS A 866 -15.73 21.99 12.83
C HIS A 866 -16.22 20.68 13.44
N LEU A 867 -16.49 20.65 14.76
CA LEU A 867 -16.98 19.43 15.42
C LEU A 867 -18.37 19.01 14.93
N SER A 868 -19.23 19.96 14.56
CA SER A 868 -20.56 19.65 14.00
C SER A 868 -20.46 19.00 12.64
N LEU A 869 -19.61 19.55 11.78
CA LEU A 869 -19.35 19.02 10.44
C LEU A 869 -18.74 17.61 10.54
N MET A 870 -17.78 17.42 11.45
CA MET A 870 -17.19 16.12 11.73
C MET A 870 -18.22 15.11 12.23
N ALA A 871 -19.12 15.52 13.13
CA ALA A 871 -20.17 14.64 13.63
C ALA A 871 -21.20 14.26 12.54
N ARG A 872 -21.55 15.21 11.66
CA ARG A 872 -22.46 14.98 10.52
C ARG A 872 -21.85 14.01 9.53
N GLU A 873 -20.58 14.21 9.21
CA GLU A 873 -19.82 13.33 8.33
C GLU A 873 -19.65 11.94 8.91
N ALA A 874 -19.30 11.83 10.19
CA ALA A 874 -19.26 10.54 10.88
C ALA A 874 -20.62 9.81 10.81
N MET A 875 -21.72 10.56 10.72
CA MET A 875 -23.08 10.04 10.58
C MET A 875 -23.52 9.81 9.12
N GLY A 876 -22.60 9.97 8.16
CA GLY A 876 -22.79 9.65 6.74
C GLY A 876 -23.14 10.83 5.83
N GLU A 877 -23.00 12.08 6.30
CA GLU A 877 -23.23 13.26 5.46
C GLU A 877 -21.98 13.69 4.68
N GLU A 878 -22.11 14.00 3.39
CA GLU A 878 -21.02 14.58 2.61
C GLU A 878 -20.78 16.05 2.96
N ILE A 879 -19.59 16.37 3.46
CA ILE A 879 -19.20 17.73 3.84
C ILE A 879 -18.16 18.29 2.87
N ASN A 880 -18.45 19.43 2.25
CA ASN A 880 -17.44 20.18 1.50
C ASN A 880 -16.58 21.03 2.45
N TRP A 881 -15.53 20.43 2.99
CA TRP A 881 -14.62 21.08 3.95
C TRP A 881 -13.94 22.35 3.42
N ALA A 882 -13.82 22.52 2.10
CA ALA A 882 -13.25 23.74 1.51
C ALA A 882 -14.11 25.00 1.75
N LEU A 883 -15.40 24.85 2.09
CA LEU A 883 -16.33 25.96 2.26
C LEU A 883 -16.47 26.45 3.72
N PHE A 884 -15.93 25.74 4.70
CA PHE A 884 -16.19 26.02 6.12
C PHE A 884 -14.99 26.66 6.83
N LYS A 885 -15.18 27.90 7.30
CA LYS A 885 -14.23 28.64 8.14
C LYS A 885 -14.70 28.68 9.59
N PRO A 886 -13.81 28.61 10.61
CA PRO A 886 -14.17 28.82 12.00
C PRO A 886 -14.81 30.19 12.21
N THR A 887 -15.93 30.23 12.93
CA THR A 887 -16.87 31.37 12.98
C THR A 887 -16.41 32.61 13.77
N ASN A 888 -15.14 32.70 14.20
CA ASN A 888 -14.63 33.83 15.00
C ASN A 888 -13.20 34.29 14.62
N GLU A 889 -12.83 34.19 13.34
CA GLU A 889 -11.58 34.78 12.85
C GLU A 889 -11.77 36.28 12.51
N PRO A 890 -10.73 37.13 12.65
CA PRO A 890 -10.78 38.46 12.05
C PRO A 890 -11.08 38.31 10.55
N GLU A 891 -12.09 39.03 10.05
CA GLU A 891 -12.45 39.11 8.63
C GLU A 891 -11.28 39.66 7.80
N THR A 892 -10.26 38.85 7.51
CA THR A 892 -9.30 39.06 6.43
C THR A 892 -8.53 37.76 6.16
N ALA A 893 -9.19 36.77 5.59
CA ALA A 893 -8.55 35.83 4.67
C ALA A 893 -9.69 35.20 3.89
N GLU A 894 -10.13 35.83 2.80
CA GLU A 894 -10.89 35.14 1.76
C GLU A 894 -10.13 33.87 1.35
N ILE A 895 -10.84 32.86 0.84
CA ILE A 895 -10.12 31.82 0.09
C ILE A 895 -9.51 32.59 -1.07
N VAL A 896 -8.21 32.86 -1.00
CA VAL A 896 -7.53 33.59 -2.07
C VAL A 896 -7.32 32.57 -3.17
N LEU A 897 -8.37 32.31 -3.94
CA LEU A 897 -8.15 31.85 -5.28
C LEU A 897 -7.32 32.95 -5.96
N PRO A 898 -6.26 32.57 -6.69
CA PRO A 898 -5.47 33.58 -7.36
C PRO A 898 -6.36 34.33 -8.35
N ASP A 899 -6.48 35.65 -8.21
CA ASP A 899 -7.31 36.48 -9.11
C ASP A 899 -6.83 36.48 -10.58
N LYS A 900 -5.62 35.97 -10.81
CA LYS A 900 -4.97 35.96 -12.11
C LYS A 900 -3.98 34.82 -12.22
N TYR A 901 -3.79 34.39 -13.45
CA TYR A 901 -2.70 33.49 -13.78
C TYR A 901 -1.34 34.12 -13.44
N THR A 902 -0.47 33.37 -12.76
CA THR A 902 0.87 33.82 -12.38
C THR A 902 1.87 32.68 -12.55
N LEU A 903 3.04 32.95 -13.14
CA LEU A 903 4.20 32.05 -13.08
C LEU A 903 5.17 32.59 -12.02
N ARG A 904 5.42 31.85 -10.95
CA ARG A 904 6.29 32.27 -9.84
C ARG A 904 7.76 31.96 -10.14
N ASN A 905 8.65 32.52 -9.33
CA ASN A 905 10.07 32.20 -9.42
C ASN A 905 10.27 30.76 -8.94
N ASN A 906 11.13 30.01 -9.61
CA ASN A 906 11.50 28.68 -9.15
C ASN A 906 12.35 28.78 -7.87
N TYR A 907 12.23 27.81 -6.98
CA TYR A 907 13.00 27.73 -5.74
C TYR A 907 13.45 26.29 -5.45
N PRO A 908 14.72 26.06 -5.08
CA PRO A 908 15.82 27.04 -5.01
C PRO A 908 16.20 27.59 -6.40
N ASN A 909 16.89 28.74 -6.44
CA ASN A 909 17.49 29.32 -7.65
C ASN A 909 18.68 30.23 -7.26
N PRO A 910 19.95 29.84 -7.48
CA PRO A 910 20.36 28.64 -8.21
C PRO A 910 19.99 27.34 -7.49
N PHE A 911 19.85 26.24 -8.24
CA PHE A 911 19.46 24.92 -7.72
C PHE A 911 20.45 23.82 -8.10
N ASN A 912 20.45 22.70 -7.37
CA ASN A 912 21.31 21.54 -7.60
C ASN A 912 20.71 20.23 -7.03
N PRO A 913 20.34 19.24 -7.86
CA PRO A 913 19.90 19.36 -9.24
C PRO A 913 18.40 19.68 -9.35
N THR A 914 17.67 19.80 -8.22
CA THR A 914 16.20 19.89 -8.20
C THR A 914 15.69 21.28 -7.83
N THR A 915 14.64 21.75 -8.51
CA THR A 915 13.93 23.01 -8.22
C THR A 915 12.42 22.86 -8.40
N THR A 916 11.65 23.62 -7.61
CA THR A 916 10.20 23.67 -7.70
C THR A 916 9.75 24.94 -8.40
N ILE A 917 8.89 24.80 -9.41
CA ILE A 917 8.30 25.89 -10.19
C ILE A 917 6.82 26.02 -9.80
N ALA A 918 6.47 27.07 -9.06
CA ALA A 918 5.09 27.36 -8.69
C ALA A 918 4.37 28.24 -9.73
N PHE A 919 3.06 28.03 -9.89
CA PHE A 919 2.19 28.81 -10.76
C PHE A 919 0.74 28.84 -10.23
N ASP A 920 0.00 29.88 -10.58
CA ASP A 920 -1.31 30.19 -10.01
C ASP A 920 -2.37 30.10 -11.12
N LEU A 921 -3.50 29.42 -10.85
CA LEU A 921 -4.61 29.22 -11.79
C LEU A 921 -5.92 29.79 -11.21
N PRO A 922 -6.51 30.86 -11.76
CA PRO A 922 -7.81 31.42 -11.31
C PRO A 922 -9.01 30.51 -11.60
N GLU A 923 -8.89 29.62 -12.58
CA GLU A 923 -9.92 28.70 -13.07
C GLU A 923 -9.22 27.42 -13.58
N GLU A 924 -9.96 26.30 -13.66
CA GLU A 924 -9.46 25.07 -14.27
C GLU A 924 -8.91 25.31 -15.68
N SER A 925 -7.76 24.72 -16.00
CA SER A 925 -7.06 24.93 -17.27
C SER A 925 -6.19 23.74 -17.66
N HIS A 926 -6.09 23.49 -18.97
CA HIS A 926 -5.03 22.65 -19.51
C HIS A 926 -3.71 23.39 -19.42
N VAL A 927 -2.76 22.89 -18.64
CA VAL A 927 -1.46 23.52 -18.39
C VAL A 927 -0.35 22.72 -19.07
N THR A 928 0.48 23.44 -19.82
CA THR A 928 1.73 22.93 -20.38
C THR A 928 2.90 23.72 -19.79
N LEU A 929 3.78 23.07 -19.04
CA LEU A 929 4.97 23.68 -18.43
C LEU A 929 6.24 23.02 -18.99
N ILE A 930 7.06 23.80 -19.70
CA ILE A 930 8.23 23.31 -20.44
C ILE A 930 9.50 23.99 -19.97
N ILE A 931 10.57 23.21 -19.84
CA ILE A 931 11.93 23.69 -19.63
C ILE A 931 12.67 23.82 -20.95
N TYR A 932 13.37 24.94 -21.14
CA TYR A 932 14.21 25.24 -22.30
C TYR A 932 15.64 25.56 -21.85
N ASP A 933 16.62 25.26 -22.69
CA ASP A 933 17.95 25.85 -22.55
C ASP A 933 17.97 27.31 -23.04
N ILE A 934 19.10 27.99 -22.86
CA ILE A 934 19.27 29.39 -23.26
C ILE A 934 19.14 29.64 -24.77
N SER A 935 19.22 28.60 -25.60
CA SER A 935 19.00 28.68 -27.05
C SER A 935 17.53 28.52 -27.44
N GLY A 936 16.65 28.24 -26.48
CA GLY A 936 15.23 27.99 -26.70
C GLY A 936 14.91 26.55 -27.11
N ARG A 937 15.87 25.62 -26.98
CA ARG A 937 15.61 24.20 -27.22
C ARG A 937 14.91 23.60 -26.02
N GLU A 938 13.82 22.90 -26.28
CA GLU A 938 13.06 22.15 -25.27
C GLU A 938 13.90 21.04 -24.67
N ILE A 939 14.00 21.04 -23.34
CA ILE A 939 14.74 20.06 -22.55
C ILE A 939 13.80 18.97 -22.05
N VAL A 940 12.70 19.38 -21.42
CA VAL A 940 11.68 18.49 -20.89
C VAL A 940 10.37 19.25 -20.69
N LYS A 941 9.25 18.56 -20.84
CA LYS A 941 7.93 19.03 -20.43
C LYS A 941 7.61 18.42 -19.07
N ILE A 942 7.45 19.24 -18.05
CA ILE A 942 7.23 18.80 -16.66
C ILE A 942 5.76 18.80 -16.25
N VAL A 943 4.88 19.43 -17.03
CA VAL A 943 3.42 19.35 -16.89
C VAL A 943 2.79 19.38 -18.28
N ASP A 944 1.83 18.49 -18.53
CA ASP A 944 0.96 18.50 -19.71
C ASP A 944 -0.40 17.88 -19.34
N GLY A 945 -1.37 18.69 -18.91
CA GLY A 945 -2.63 18.14 -18.44
C GLY A 945 -3.63 19.16 -17.93
N ASN A 946 -4.87 18.72 -17.71
CA ASN A 946 -5.91 19.54 -17.09
C ASN A 946 -5.68 19.64 -15.58
N LEU A 947 -5.60 20.86 -15.06
CA LEU A 947 -5.42 21.15 -13.64
C LEU A 947 -6.53 22.08 -13.16
N HIS A 948 -7.13 21.79 -11.99
CA HIS A 948 -8.14 22.66 -11.36
C HIS A 948 -7.55 24.01 -10.91
N GLU A 949 -8.39 25.00 -10.59
CA GLU A 949 -7.99 26.29 -10.03
C GLU A 949 -7.22 26.16 -8.72
N GLY A 950 -6.36 27.14 -8.43
CA GLY A 950 -5.56 27.22 -7.22
C GLY A 950 -4.08 27.48 -7.46
N PHE A 951 -3.31 27.47 -6.38
CA PHE A 951 -1.85 27.52 -6.43
C PHE A 951 -1.33 26.10 -6.75
N ARG A 952 -0.49 25.99 -7.78
CA ARG A 952 0.06 24.75 -8.34
C ARG A 952 1.58 24.82 -8.39
N HIS A 953 2.24 23.67 -8.52
CA HIS A 953 3.67 23.64 -8.77
C HIS A 953 4.09 22.40 -9.56
N ALA A 954 5.31 22.41 -10.08
CA ALA A 954 5.96 21.28 -10.73
C ALA A 954 7.44 21.24 -10.36
N VAL A 955 8.01 20.04 -10.25
CA VAL A 955 9.41 19.84 -9.90
C VAL A 955 10.21 19.54 -11.16
N TRP A 956 11.41 20.12 -11.27
CA TRP A 956 12.40 19.73 -12.27
C TRP A 956 13.68 19.29 -11.57
N ASP A 957 14.15 18.08 -11.85
CA ASP A 957 15.31 17.43 -11.25
C ASP A 957 16.62 17.60 -12.05
N GLY A 958 16.61 18.51 -13.03
CA GLY A 958 17.78 18.79 -13.86
C GLY A 958 18.11 17.66 -14.86
N LYS A 959 17.12 16.85 -15.24
CA LYS A 959 17.20 15.89 -16.35
C LYS A 959 16.46 16.37 -17.59
N ASP A 960 16.85 15.88 -18.76
CA ASP A 960 16.10 16.02 -20.00
C ASP A 960 15.06 14.90 -20.16
N LYS A 961 14.31 14.96 -21.27
CA LYS A 961 13.28 13.96 -21.63
C LYS A 961 13.78 12.50 -21.76
N SER A 962 15.09 12.28 -21.84
CA SER A 962 15.70 10.94 -21.90
C SER A 962 16.21 10.48 -20.53
N GLY A 963 15.87 11.21 -19.46
CA GLY A 963 16.35 10.94 -18.11
C GLY A 963 17.83 11.32 -17.90
N VAL A 964 18.46 12.00 -18.87
CA VAL A 964 19.87 12.34 -18.80
C VAL A 964 20.04 13.70 -18.15
N GLN A 965 21.00 13.78 -17.22
CA GLN A 965 21.34 15.01 -16.52
C GLN A 965 21.85 16.11 -17.47
N VAL A 966 21.28 17.32 -17.39
CA VAL A 966 21.69 18.49 -18.20
C VAL A 966 22.81 19.31 -17.53
N SER A 967 23.65 20.01 -18.29
CA SER A 967 24.83 20.74 -17.75
C SER A 967 24.48 21.93 -16.85
N SER A 968 25.37 22.34 -15.93
CA SER A 968 25.22 23.59 -15.19
C SER A 968 25.08 24.78 -16.14
N GLY A 969 24.17 25.71 -15.84
CA GLY A 969 23.86 26.81 -16.75
C GLY A 969 22.54 27.50 -16.47
N VAL A 970 22.21 28.46 -17.34
CA VAL A 970 20.93 29.17 -17.29
C VAL A 970 19.92 28.43 -18.16
N TYR A 971 18.76 28.14 -17.59
CA TYR A 971 17.61 27.56 -18.25
C TYR A 971 16.42 28.51 -18.16
N LEU A 972 15.45 28.31 -19.03
CA LEU A 972 14.17 29.01 -19.02
C LEU A 972 13.06 27.99 -18.75
N TYR A 973 12.02 28.40 -18.05
CA TYR A 973 10.80 27.62 -17.90
C TYR A 973 9.61 28.45 -18.37
N SER A 974 8.73 27.85 -19.16
CA SER A 974 7.58 28.52 -19.77
C SER A 974 6.30 27.75 -19.49
N ILE A 975 5.28 28.46 -19.01
CA ILE A 975 3.93 27.94 -18.85
C ILE A 975 3.03 28.43 -19.99
N ARG A 976 2.12 27.57 -20.43
CA ARG A 976 0.98 27.88 -21.31
C ARG A 976 -0.28 27.29 -20.72
N THR A 977 -1.41 28.00 -20.82
CA THR A 977 -2.72 27.50 -20.38
C THR A 977 -3.74 27.54 -21.53
N SER A 978 -4.77 26.69 -21.49
CA SER A 978 -5.90 26.70 -22.46
C SER A 978 -6.66 28.03 -22.48
N SER A 979 -6.66 28.77 -21.38
CA SER A 979 -7.22 30.13 -21.25
C SER A 979 -6.36 31.22 -21.91
N GLY A 980 -5.16 30.87 -22.41
CA GLY A 980 -4.28 31.77 -23.16
C GLY A 980 -3.20 32.46 -22.34
N PHE A 981 -3.04 32.15 -21.04
CA PHE A 981 -1.92 32.67 -20.24
C PHE A 981 -0.61 32.04 -20.71
N ASN A 982 0.39 32.89 -20.92
CA ASN A 982 1.73 32.49 -21.33
C ASN A 982 2.76 33.32 -20.55
N ALA A 983 3.67 32.66 -19.85
CA ALA A 983 4.76 33.33 -19.14
C ALA A 983 6.03 32.49 -19.17
N THR A 984 7.19 33.17 -19.19
CA THR A 984 8.51 32.54 -19.19
C THR A 984 9.41 33.20 -18.17
N LYS A 985 10.18 32.41 -17.43
CA LYS A 985 11.15 32.88 -16.43
C LYS A 985 12.46 32.11 -16.53
N LYS A 986 13.50 32.60 -15.85
CA LYS A 986 14.85 32.04 -15.87
C LYS A 986 15.20 31.34 -14.56
N MET A 987 16.02 30.30 -14.66
CA MET A 987 16.58 29.57 -13.55
C MET A 987 18.04 29.21 -13.80
N VAL A 988 18.80 28.99 -12.73
CA VAL A 988 20.24 28.70 -12.79
C VAL A 988 20.50 27.34 -12.14
N LEU A 989 20.90 26.36 -12.94
CA LEU A 989 21.39 25.07 -12.45
C LEU A 989 22.88 25.21 -12.14
N VAL A 990 23.26 24.88 -10.90
CA VAL A 990 24.66 24.78 -10.49
C VAL A 990 24.92 23.33 -10.14
N ARG A 991 26.03 22.77 -10.61
CA ARG A 991 26.51 21.48 -10.15
C ARG A 991 27.92 21.63 -9.62
#